data_AF-A0A4S3JWR1-F1
#
_entry.id   AF-A0A4S3JWR1-F1
#
_cell.length_a   1.000
_cell.length_b   1.000
_cell.length_c   1.000
_cell.angle_alpha   90.00
_cell.angle_beta   90.00
_cell.angle_gamma   90.00
#
_symmetry.space_group_name_H-M   'P 1'
#
loop_
_entity.id
_entity.type
_entity.pdbx_description
1 polymer ?
#
loop_
_entity_poly.entity_id
_entity_poly.type
_entity_poly.pdbx_seq_one_letter_code
_entity_poly.pdbx_strand_id
1 'polypeptide(L)'
;MSTNDAVFQRRNKQIQDAIDGQNLKQALQLIEKRMKKGEDTRFLKVWKAHILFRHVDNAHSQRGIAETLDLCKAEPPTTDLDTLDILCETLEAMGGHKDTVRDLWEKASKAKPQDLDLQMKWFTYAFDGDDWKSAQKAAMTLQNNFPKNRKYYFWAIFLSYLVAVDGASSETDRKLFGTLAYRMASKAADNVPSDSKELLSPPRAIQTAEELLLLAKIFESQGRHAEVVKILDSETLGISSRVIQNDWTFVGVKLANLERAQMWPEGLSYAKSLLAIPTNEVEQKALQERDDWAVWSLLVAAARNINTQEIIAETQNFISKFIEHQPKSRNAQLARLDLTHFSFQSGNLNADDLISACQGYFDYNKDKLYCFGDLRDYLSALDRDSVSRFVEYSAKAQGEADAKNKGVSTINALKFEYCFLLSADEPNVSKSKVEEYVSRCLQKYRETARPEQTAASSTIESQPSDDLCLLAATSLIRFSAVLVSENKEQVLNLILIRAAAILERLLIDSPHNYQALLSLTRIYLRLGAGSLALKTFSRLSVKQLQFETVAHNLFTRLSTIHPQSAPPIEGAEYKDFNPQSAFVKALNFYRTAEITTVRNRSNGLGYGSYVNIEGTIDLQKRLKHSICRRLWALEVRRIQRLVGGDPMSRYEDVARDSSPLVDQRVFDAFMNYEAPGQPTLEERVRLGPLPREQWVKSARMVDQLFGMLKDSILQKPMSAEPQLPDLGDLVGSNATSEMTEPEIEGVKVNLNLFTVALFLSGSKSVLLEQVQSCLSQVGEWLDGKSKEYAMRDDQISPAILNTAIFLKSETSFAPSWKSFHSLFTVLESLKAASFISTIATRKGSKATKLPKDQVERLAESTRQVHQSIRENIRALKLRISEPGMLGSLTDLVMGGTDAGDSGSQLGLELGKTLDMSAVEMFCGELMESWEEGLAGLLTVTL
;
A
#
# COMPACT_ATOMS: atom_id res chain seq x y z
N MET A 1 -15.86 26.89 45.78
CA MET A 1 -16.69 27.13 44.58
C MET A 1 -17.80 28.09 45.00
N SER A 2 -17.78 29.33 44.49
CA SER A 2 -18.76 30.34 44.88
C SER A 2 -20.07 30.14 44.10
N THR A 3 -21.20 30.61 44.64
CA THR A 3 -22.52 30.60 43.98
C THR A 3 -22.52 31.25 42.59
N ASN A 4 -21.53 32.11 42.29
CA ASN A 4 -21.35 32.72 40.96
C ASN A 4 -20.86 31.73 39.90
N ASP A 5 -20.04 30.73 40.25
CA ASP A 5 -19.53 29.73 39.29
C ASP A 5 -20.64 28.79 38.79
N ALA A 6 -21.55 28.39 39.69
CA ALA A 6 -22.67 27.51 39.33
C ALA A 6 -23.67 28.20 38.38
N VAL A 7 -23.90 29.50 38.57
CA VAL A 7 -24.77 30.30 37.69
C VAL A 7 -24.09 30.52 36.34
N PHE A 8 -22.78 30.79 36.32
CA PHE A 8 -22.00 30.93 35.09
C PHE A 8 -22.00 29.64 34.26
N GLN A 9 -21.73 28.49 34.88
CA GLN A 9 -21.76 27.17 34.22
C GLN A 9 -23.15 26.82 33.68
N ARG A 10 -24.22 27.07 34.46
CA ARG A 10 -25.60 26.82 34.00
C ARG A 10 -25.96 27.66 32.77
N ARG A 11 -25.52 28.93 32.72
CA ARG A 11 -25.77 29.82 31.57
C ARG A 11 -24.94 29.43 30.35
N ASN A 12 -23.70 28.98 30.53
CA ASN A 12 -22.89 28.43 29.43
C ASN A 12 -23.55 27.16 28.88
N LYS A 13 -24.03 26.26 29.75
CA LYS A 13 -24.75 25.05 29.33
C LYS A 13 -25.98 25.36 28.46
N GLN A 14 -26.78 26.38 28.80
CA GLN A 14 -27.93 26.78 27.97
C GLN A 14 -27.55 27.22 26.55
N ILE A 15 -26.39 27.86 26.38
CA ILE A 15 -25.89 28.24 25.06
C ILE A 15 -25.36 26.99 24.34
N GLN A 16 -24.64 26.11 25.04
CA GLN A 16 -24.13 24.85 24.48
C GLN A 16 -25.28 23.93 24.02
N ASP A 17 -26.31 23.73 24.84
CA ASP A 17 -27.49 22.93 24.49
C ASP A 17 -28.19 23.48 23.23
N ALA A 18 -28.19 24.81 23.04
CA ALA A 18 -28.73 25.44 21.84
C ALA A 18 -27.85 25.23 20.60
N ILE A 19 -26.52 25.17 20.76
CA ILE A 19 -25.58 24.82 19.68
C ILE A 19 -25.74 23.35 19.29
N ASP A 20 -25.78 22.46 20.28
CA ASP A 20 -25.92 21.01 20.07
C ASP A 20 -27.26 20.67 19.40
N GLY A 21 -28.32 21.41 19.72
CA GLY A 21 -29.61 21.36 19.03
C GLY A 21 -29.66 22.06 17.67
N GLN A 22 -28.52 22.51 17.11
CA GLN A 22 -28.39 23.28 15.87
C GLN A 22 -29.20 24.60 15.81
N ASN A 23 -29.64 25.13 16.95
CA ASN A 23 -30.41 26.35 17.06
C ASN A 23 -29.50 27.59 17.22
N LEU A 24 -28.65 27.84 16.22
CA LEU A 24 -27.61 28.90 16.26
C LEU A 24 -28.17 30.31 16.49
N LYS A 25 -29.38 30.61 15.99
CA LYS A 25 -30.06 31.90 16.25
C LYS A 25 -30.40 32.09 17.72
N GLN A 26 -30.86 31.03 18.38
CA GLN A 26 -31.17 31.06 19.81
C GLN A 26 -29.88 31.23 20.64
N ALA A 27 -28.81 30.53 20.25
CA ALA A 27 -27.51 30.66 20.89
C ALA A 27 -26.98 32.11 20.81
N LEU A 28 -27.07 32.76 19.65
CA LEU A 28 -26.69 34.17 19.47
C LEU A 28 -27.52 35.11 20.35
N GLN A 29 -28.85 34.92 20.41
CA GLN A 29 -29.72 35.75 21.24
C GLN A 29 -29.39 35.63 22.74
N LEU A 30 -29.06 34.43 23.20
CA LEU A 30 -28.66 34.19 24.59
C LEU A 30 -27.34 34.90 24.93
N ILE A 31 -26.35 34.85 24.02
CA ILE A 31 -25.08 35.55 24.19
C ILE A 31 -25.29 37.07 24.20
N GLU A 32 -26.02 37.62 23.21
CA GLU A 32 -26.28 39.05 23.14
C GLU A 32 -27.06 39.57 24.35
N LYS A 33 -27.99 38.77 24.88
CA LYS A 33 -28.71 39.10 26.12
C LYS A 33 -27.78 39.16 27.33
N ARG A 34 -26.74 38.31 27.41
CA ARG A 34 -25.74 38.36 28.49
C ARG A 34 -24.84 39.59 28.36
N MET A 35 -24.34 39.87 27.16
CA MET A 35 -23.54 41.06 26.89
C MET A 35 -24.32 42.35 27.23
N LYS A 36 -25.59 42.45 26.84
CA LYS A 36 -26.48 43.59 27.18
C LYS A 36 -26.76 43.72 28.68
N LYS A 37 -26.63 42.65 29.45
CA LYS A 37 -26.81 42.63 30.91
C LYS A 37 -25.53 42.95 31.70
N GLY A 38 -24.46 43.36 31.01
CA GLY A 38 -23.20 43.79 31.62
C GLY A 38 -22.09 42.73 31.64
N GLU A 39 -22.31 41.54 31.10
CA GLU A 39 -21.29 40.48 31.00
C GLU A 39 -20.58 40.56 29.65
N ASP A 40 -19.74 41.59 29.46
CA ASP A 40 -19.01 41.84 28.20
C ASP A 40 -17.58 41.25 28.21
N THR A 41 -17.49 39.93 28.34
CA THR A 41 -16.18 39.22 28.41
C THR A 41 -15.64 38.87 27.03
N ARG A 42 -14.31 38.72 26.90
CA ARG A 42 -13.68 38.25 25.65
C ARG A 42 -14.16 36.87 25.23
N PHE A 43 -14.31 35.95 26.19
CA PHE A 43 -14.88 34.63 25.96
C PHE A 43 -16.24 34.69 25.24
N LEU A 44 -17.17 35.54 25.71
CA LEU A 44 -18.48 35.69 25.08
C LEU A 44 -18.41 36.32 23.69
N LYS A 45 -17.48 37.26 23.45
CA LYS A 45 -17.24 37.84 22.12
C LYS A 45 -16.71 36.80 21.12
N VAL A 46 -15.75 35.99 21.54
CA VAL A 46 -15.20 34.89 20.74
C VAL A 46 -16.27 33.85 20.44
N TRP A 47 -17.04 33.45 21.46
CA TRP A 47 -18.10 32.45 21.27
C TRP A 47 -19.20 32.95 20.31
N LYS A 48 -19.54 34.23 20.38
CA LYS A 48 -20.43 34.89 19.42
C LYS A 48 -19.86 34.82 17.99
N ALA A 49 -18.60 35.20 17.81
CA ALA A 49 -17.93 35.20 16.51
C ALA A 49 -17.88 33.78 15.91
N HIS A 50 -17.61 32.75 16.73
CA HIS A 50 -17.64 31.34 16.33
C HIS A 50 -19.03 30.90 15.83
N ILE A 51 -20.10 31.24 16.55
CA ILE A 51 -21.46 30.90 16.15
C ILE A 51 -21.88 31.66 14.87
N LEU A 52 -21.49 32.94 14.76
CA LEU A 52 -21.70 33.72 13.54
C LEU A 52 -21.03 33.08 12.33
N PHE A 53 -19.78 32.64 12.47
CA PHE A 53 -19.02 31.94 11.44
C PHE A 53 -19.73 30.66 10.97
N ARG A 54 -20.24 29.85 11.90
CA ARG A 54 -20.97 28.60 11.63
C ARG A 54 -22.39 28.78 11.10
N HIS A 55 -22.88 30.02 11.00
CA HIS A 55 -24.24 30.27 10.54
C HIS A 55 -24.37 30.02 9.03
N VAL A 56 -25.53 29.49 8.59
CA VAL A 56 -25.81 29.14 7.18
C VAL A 56 -25.89 30.37 6.26
N ASP A 57 -26.02 31.57 6.85
CA ASP A 57 -26.11 32.83 6.11
C ASP A 57 -24.71 33.42 5.90
N ASN A 58 -24.34 33.64 4.63
CA ASN A 58 -23.04 34.14 4.24
C ASN A 58 -22.71 35.52 4.86
N ALA A 59 -23.71 36.40 5.04
CA ALA A 59 -23.46 37.70 5.68
C ALA A 59 -23.08 37.56 7.17
N HIS A 60 -23.71 36.62 7.87
CA HIS A 60 -23.36 36.30 9.26
C HIS A 60 -22.00 35.60 9.35
N SER A 61 -21.70 34.70 8.41
CA SER A 61 -20.41 34.00 8.37
C SER A 61 -19.24 34.95 8.13
N GLN A 62 -19.35 35.85 7.15
CA GLN A 62 -18.34 36.89 6.88
C GLN A 62 -18.13 37.83 8.06
N ARG A 63 -19.22 38.18 8.77
CA ARG A 63 -19.12 38.96 10.00
C ARG A 63 -18.39 38.20 11.11
N GLY A 64 -18.67 36.90 11.27
CA GLY A 64 -17.97 36.05 12.22
C GLY A 64 -16.46 35.94 11.95
N ILE A 65 -16.07 35.90 10.67
CA ILE A 65 -14.67 35.95 10.22
C ILE A 65 -14.00 37.26 10.66
N ALA A 66 -14.62 38.40 10.35
CA ALA A 66 -14.07 39.71 10.69
C ALA A 66 -13.93 39.89 12.21
N GLU A 67 -14.98 39.57 12.98
CA GLU A 67 -14.96 39.66 14.44
C GLU A 67 -13.89 38.75 15.07
N THR A 68 -13.71 37.52 14.55
CA THR A 68 -12.64 36.60 15.00
C THR A 68 -11.25 37.19 14.77
N LEU A 69 -10.98 37.72 13.57
CA LEU A 69 -9.67 38.28 13.22
C LEU A 69 -9.32 39.53 14.04
N ASP A 70 -10.32 40.36 14.36
CA ASP A 70 -10.13 41.52 15.23
C ASP A 70 -9.83 41.10 16.67
N LEU A 71 -10.50 40.06 17.17
CA LEU A 71 -10.25 39.50 18.50
C LEU A 71 -8.85 38.88 18.63
N CYS A 72 -8.30 38.30 17.55
CA CYS A 72 -6.90 37.82 17.53
C CYS A 72 -5.86 38.95 17.62
N LYS A 73 -6.22 40.17 17.25
CA LYS A 73 -5.33 41.36 17.29
C LYS A 73 -5.50 42.19 18.56
N ALA A 74 -6.37 41.78 19.49
CA ALA A 74 -6.68 42.54 20.68
C ALA A 74 -5.48 42.69 21.64
N GLU A 75 -5.35 43.87 22.26
CA GLU A 75 -4.37 44.17 23.30
C GLU A 75 -5.08 44.47 24.64
N PRO A 76 -4.63 43.93 25.80
CA PRO A 76 -3.55 42.93 25.96
C PRO A 76 -3.91 41.58 25.29
N PRO A 77 -2.94 40.70 24.98
CA PRO A 77 -3.20 39.41 24.33
C PRO A 77 -4.18 38.52 25.11
N THR A 78 -4.88 37.63 24.42
CA THR A 78 -5.74 36.63 25.06
C THR A 78 -4.87 35.53 25.66
N THR A 79 -5.02 35.29 26.98
CA THR A 79 -4.24 34.27 27.71
C THR A 79 -5.12 33.19 28.35
N ASP A 80 -6.44 33.29 28.17
CA ASP A 80 -7.41 32.33 28.71
C ASP A 80 -7.54 31.14 27.76
N LEU A 81 -7.37 29.91 28.27
CA LEU A 81 -7.28 28.71 27.46
C LEU A 81 -8.59 28.41 26.71
N ASP A 82 -9.74 28.51 27.37
CA ASP A 82 -11.04 28.25 26.75
C ASP A 82 -11.32 29.25 25.62
N THR A 83 -10.95 30.52 25.81
CA THR A 83 -11.07 31.56 24.77
C THR A 83 -10.10 31.31 23.61
N LEU A 84 -8.88 30.84 23.88
CA LEU A 84 -7.88 30.51 22.85
C LEU A 84 -8.30 29.29 22.03
N ASP A 85 -8.84 28.25 22.67
CA ASP A 85 -9.30 27.03 22.00
C ASP A 85 -10.42 27.36 21.00
N ILE A 86 -11.43 28.16 21.39
CA ILE A 86 -12.52 28.56 20.47
C ILE A 86 -11.98 29.42 19.31
N LEU A 87 -11.04 30.34 19.57
CA LEU A 87 -10.40 31.13 18.51
C LEU A 87 -9.67 30.23 17.51
N CYS A 88 -8.88 29.27 18.00
CA CYS A 88 -8.14 28.33 17.16
C CYS A 88 -9.09 27.44 16.34
N GLU A 89 -10.11 26.85 16.97
CA GLU A 89 -11.12 26.05 16.27
C GLU A 89 -11.83 26.84 15.17
N THR A 90 -12.12 28.12 15.42
CA THR A 90 -12.74 29.01 14.42
C THR A 90 -11.78 29.28 13.26
N LEU A 91 -10.52 29.64 13.56
CA LEU A 91 -9.50 29.93 12.54
C LEU A 91 -9.13 28.70 11.69
N GLU A 92 -9.09 27.52 12.31
CA GLU A 92 -8.90 26.24 11.61
C GLU A 92 -10.05 25.95 10.65
N ALA A 93 -11.29 26.12 11.12
CA ALA A 93 -12.47 25.91 10.30
C ALA A 93 -12.60 26.94 9.15
N MET A 94 -12.06 28.15 9.33
CA MET A 94 -11.98 29.18 8.27
C MET A 94 -10.96 28.81 7.17
N GLY A 95 -9.91 28.05 7.50
CA GLY A 95 -8.82 27.72 6.58
C GLY A 95 -7.89 28.90 6.28
N GLY A 96 -6.63 28.63 5.90
CA GLY A 96 -5.68 29.67 5.46
C GLY A 96 -5.14 30.62 6.55
N HIS A 97 -5.58 30.51 7.81
CA HIS A 97 -5.17 31.40 8.90
C HIS A 97 -4.16 30.80 9.89
N LYS A 98 -3.33 29.85 9.43
CA LYS A 98 -2.33 29.18 10.29
C LYS A 98 -1.34 30.14 10.95
N ASP A 99 -0.92 31.18 10.23
CA ASP A 99 -0.01 32.18 10.78
C ASP A 99 -0.65 33.04 11.88
N THR A 100 -1.94 33.38 11.74
CA THR A 100 -2.70 34.05 12.80
C THR A 100 -2.77 33.20 14.06
N VAL A 101 -2.96 31.89 13.93
CA VAL A 101 -2.97 30.96 15.08
C VAL A 101 -1.60 30.91 15.75
N ARG A 102 -0.52 30.82 14.97
CA ARG A 102 0.86 30.85 15.50
C ARG A 102 1.13 32.12 16.30
N ASP A 103 0.76 33.27 15.74
CA ASP A 103 0.94 34.57 16.38
C ASP A 103 0.11 34.70 17.66
N LEU A 104 -1.12 34.17 17.66
CA LEU A 104 -2.00 34.18 18.81
C LEU A 104 -1.38 33.44 20.00
N TRP A 105 -0.90 32.21 19.78
CA TRP A 105 -0.23 31.43 20.82
C TRP A 105 1.10 32.05 21.26
N GLU A 106 1.91 32.55 20.33
CA GLU A 106 3.19 33.17 20.65
C GLU A 106 3.00 34.42 21.53
N LYS A 107 2.00 35.25 21.23
CA LYS A 107 1.65 36.43 22.06
C LYS A 107 1.12 36.02 23.43
N ALA A 108 0.24 35.02 23.50
CA ALA A 108 -0.29 34.51 24.77
C ALA A 108 0.82 33.99 25.68
N SER A 109 1.72 33.17 25.11
CA SER A 109 2.89 32.62 25.79
C SER A 109 3.82 33.71 26.33
N LYS A 110 4.12 34.75 25.53
CA LYS A 110 4.95 35.88 25.96
C LYS A 110 4.29 36.73 27.06
N ALA A 111 2.96 36.84 27.06
CA ALA A 111 2.24 37.57 28.10
C ALA A 111 2.28 36.86 29.46
N LYS A 112 2.33 35.52 29.48
CA LYS A 112 2.44 34.70 30.70
C LYS A 112 3.53 33.62 30.57
N PRO A 113 4.82 33.99 30.64
CA PRO A 113 5.94 33.06 30.43
C PRO A 113 6.09 31.99 31.53
N GLN A 114 5.58 32.25 32.73
CA GLN A 114 5.64 31.37 33.90
C GLN A 114 4.42 30.44 34.04
N ASP A 115 3.43 30.56 33.16
CA ASP A 115 2.23 29.74 33.15
C ASP A 115 2.50 28.43 32.37
N LEU A 116 2.81 27.36 33.10
CA LEU A 116 3.21 26.10 32.48
C LEU A 116 2.09 25.49 31.61
N ASP A 117 0.84 25.58 32.04
CA ASP A 117 -0.29 25.00 31.33
C ASP A 117 -0.50 25.69 29.98
N LEU A 118 -0.37 27.03 29.95
CA LEU A 118 -0.41 27.81 28.72
C LEU A 118 0.74 27.46 27.76
N GLN A 119 1.97 27.33 28.27
CA GLN A 119 3.13 26.97 27.46
C GLN A 119 3.00 25.55 26.88
N MET A 120 2.54 24.60 27.71
CA MET A 120 2.34 23.22 27.30
C MET A 120 1.18 23.08 26.31
N LYS A 121 0.09 23.85 26.47
CA LYS A 121 -1.03 23.83 25.51
C LYS A 121 -0.59 24.34 24.14
N TRP A 122 0.17 25.44 24.08
CA TRP A 122 0.78 25.92 22.83
C TRP A 122 1.67 24.85 22.20
N PHE A 123 2.57 24.25 23.00
CA PHE A 123 3.45 23.19 22.56
C PHE A 123 2.69 22.01 21.94
N THR A 124 1.72 21.46 22.67
CA THR A 124 0.92 20.30 22.23
C THR A 124 0.15 20.63 20.96
N TYR A 125 -0.49 21.80 20.90
CA TYR A 125 -1.22 22.25 19.72
C TYR A 125 -0.32 22.30 18.47
N ALA A 126 0.87 22.89 18.61
CA ALA A 126 1.82 22.97 17.50
C ALA A 126 2.41 21.60 17.11
N PHE A 127 2.72 20.74 18.09
CA PHE A 127 3.32 19.43 17.86
C PHE A 127 2.34 18.43 17.23
N ASP A 128 1.09 18.40 17.70
CA ASP A 128 0.05 17.53 17.15
C ASP A 128 -0.41 17.99 15.76
N GLY A 129 -0.29 19.30 15.46
CA GLY A 129 -0.63 19.91 14.17
C GLY A 129 0.46 19.87 13.09
N ASP A 130 1.53 19.10 13.30
CA ASP A 130 2.73 19.03 12.42
C ASP A 130 3.42 20.40 12.18
N ASP A 131 3.24 21.37 13.08
CA ASP A 131 3.84 22.70 12.98
C ASP A 131 5.18 22.75 13.73
N TRP A 132 6.18 22.09 13.14
CA TRP A 132 7.50 21.88 13.77
C TRP A 132 8.18 23.18 14.19
N LYS A 133 8.02 24.26 13.42
CA LYS A 133 8.63 25.56 13.73
C LYS A 133 7.99 26.19 14.97
N SER A 134 6.67 26.16 15.08
CA SER A 134 5.96 26.66 16.26
C SER A 134 6.23 25.78 17.49
N ALA A 135 6.25 24.45 17.32
CA ALA A 135 6.59 23.52 18.38
C ALA A 135 8.04 23.71 18.88
N GLN A 136 8.99 23.98 17.98
CA GLN A 136 10.38 24.27 18.32
C GLN A 136 10.49 25.56 19.15
N LYS A 137 9.80 26.64 18.76
CA LYS A 137 9.75 27.89 19.54
C LYS A 137 9.14 27.69 20.93
N ALA A 138 8.06 26.92 21.02
CA ALA A 138 7.43 26.57 22.29
C ALA A 138 8.39 25.76 23.18
N ALA A 139 9.09 24.76 22.62
CA ALA A 139 10.10 23.98 23.34
C ALA A 139 11.28 24.84 23.83
N MET A 140 11.74 25.80 23.03
CA MET A 140 12.76 26.77 23.43
C MET A 140 12.29 27.66 24.58
N THR A 141 11.01 28.05 24.61
CA THR A 141 10.44 28.83 25.71
C THR A 141 10.34 27.97 26.97
N LEU A 142 9.90 26.72 26.84
CA LEU A 142 9.83 25.75 27.93
C LEU A 142 11.20 25.48 28.57
N GLN A 143 12.25 25.25 27.77
CA GLN A 143 13.59 24.96 28.30
C GLN A 143 14.26 26.17 28.96
N ASN A 144 13.92 27.39 28.52
CA ASN A 144 14.43 28.63 29.11
C ASN A 144 13.71 28.99 30.42
N ASN A 145 12.38 28.87 30.45
CA ASN A 145 11.57 29.29 31.60
C ASN A 145 11.50 28.20 32.69
N PHE A 146 11.61 26.93 32.31
CA PHE A 146 11.53 25.78 33.22
C PHE A 146 12.79 24.88 33.15
N PRO A 147 14.00 25.42 33.38
CA PRO A 147 15.27 24.72 33.14
C PRO A 147 15.51 23.50 34.05
N LYS A 148 14.75 23.37 35.15
CA LYS A 148 14.81 22.21 36.05
C LYS A 148 14.36 20.91 35.37
N ASN A 149 13.54 21.00 34.33
CA ASN A 149 13.03 19.82 33.64
C ASN A 149 13.85 19.56 32.37
N ARG A 150 14.80 18.62 32.46
CA ARG A 150 15.75 18.34 31.36
C ARG A 150 15.08 17.96 30.04
N LYS A 151 13.88 17.34 30.09
CA LYS A 151 13.18 16.88 28.88
C LYS A 151 12.95 18.02 27.89
N TYR A 152 12.68 19.24 28.36
CA TYR A 152 12.44 20.38 27.49
C TYR A 152 13.68 20.76 26.66
N TYR A 153 14.88 20.55 27.21
CA TYR A 153 16.13 20.79 26.48
C TYR A 153 16.27 19.82 25.30
N PHE A 154 16.00 18.53 25.52
CA PHE A 154 16.05 17.53 24.46
C PHE A 154 14.87 17.60 23.49
N TRP A 155 13.69 18.06 23.94
CA TRP A 155 12.58 18.40 23.04
C TRP A 155 13.00 19.51 22.08
N ALA A 156 13.68 20.56 22.57
CA ALA A 156 14.19 21.63 21.73
C ALA A 156 15.26 21.14 20.73
N ILE A 157 16.14 20.22 21.13
CA ILE A 157 17.10 19.55 20.22
C ILE A 157 16.34 18.78 19.14
N PHE A 158 15.44 17.89 19.55
CA PHE A 158 14.67 17.04 18.65
C PHE A 158 13.81 17.84 17.65
N LEU A 159 13.16 18.91 18.09
CA LEU A 159 12.35 19.75 17.21
C LEU A 159 13.19 20.60 16.28
N SER A 160 14.37 21.03 16.72
CA SER A 160 15.33 21.67 15.81
C SER A 160 15.79 20.69 14.73
N TYR A 161 15.98 19.42 15.08
CA TYR A 161 16.23 18.35 14.12
C TYR A 161 15.06 18.12 13.16
N LEU A 162 13.82 17.99 13.66
CA LEU A 162 12.63 17.80 12.82
C LEU A 162 12.46 18.93 11.80
N VAL A 163 12.65 20.19 12.18
CA VAL A 163 12.62 21.32 11.24
C VAL A 163 13.75 21.24 10.21
N ALA A 164 14.92 20.71 10.58
CA ALA A 164 16.06 20.58 9.67
C ALA A 164 15.83 19.53 8.57
N VAL A 165 15.16 18.42 8.90
CA VAL A 165 14.89 17.31 7.98
C VAL A 165 13.55 17.43 7.26
N ASP A 166 12.65 18.29 7.73
CA ASP A 166 11.35 18.49 7.09
C ASP A 166 11.48 19.13 5.70
N GLY A 167 10.96 18.43 4.69
CA GLY A 167 10.94 18.90 3.31
C GLY A 167 10.00 20.09 3.05
N ALA A 168 9.04 20.37 3.94
CA ALA A 168 8.18 21.55 3.82
C ALA A 168 8.83 22.84 4.36
N SER A 169 9.96 22.72 5.08
CA SER A 169 10.68 23.84 5.66
C SER A 169 11.60 24.54 4.63
N SER A 170 11.75 25.86 4.76
CA SER A 170 12.62 26.64 3.87
C SER A 170 14.10 26.22 3.99
N GLU A 171 14.89 26.35 2.92
CA GLU A 171 16.32 25.98 2.97
C GLU A 171 17.08 26.77 4.06
N THR A 172 16.72 28.04 4.25
CA THR A 172 17.25 28.89 5.33
C THR A 172 16.91 28.35 6.70
N ASP A 173 15.65 27.95 6.93
CA ASP A 173 15.24 27.34 8.20
C ASP A 173 15.97 26.01 8.41
N ARG A 174 16.04 25.15 7.38
CA ARG A 174 16.70 23.86 7.48
C ARG A 174 18.17 23.98 7.88
N LYS A 175 18.91 24.91 7.27
CA LYS A 175 20.31 25.21 7.62
C LYS A 175 20.45 25.79 9.04
N LEU A 176 19.58 26.74 9.41
CA LEU A 176 19.61 27.39 10.72
C LEU A 176 19.34 26.39 11.85
N PHE A 177 18.22 25.65 11.75
CA PHE A 177 17.81 24.68 12.76
C PHE A 177 18.71 23.45 12.76
N GLY A 178 19.26 23.02 11.63
CA GLY A 178 20.29 21.98 11.57
C GLY A 178 21.55 22.38 12.34
N THR A 179 22.02 23.62 12.16
CA THR A 179 23.16 24.17 12.91
C THR A 179 22.84 24.25 14.41
N LEU A 180 21.63 24.68 14.76
CA LEU A 180 21.19 24.77 16.16
C LEU A 180 21.13 23.38 16.82
N ALA A 181 20.50 22.40 16.17
CA ALA A 181 20.41 21.03 16.64
C ALA A 181 21.80 20.43 16.85
N TYR A 182 22.70 20.61 15.88
CA TYR A 182 24.08 20.17 15.96
C TYR A 182 24.82 20.77 17.17
N ARG A 183 24.76 22.09 17.35
CA ARG A 183 25.44 22.77 18.47
C ARG A 183 24.89 22.35 19.82
N MET A 184 23.56 22.24 19.94
CA MET A 184 22.93 21.84 21.20
C MET A 184 23.22 20.38 21.55
N ALA A 185 23.22 19.47 20.57
CA ALA A 185 23.56 18.06 20.75
C ALA A 185 25.04 17.87 21.06
N SER A 186 25.95 18.55 20.34
CA SER A 186 27.40 18.51 20.62
C SER A 186 27.68 18.99 22.04
N LYS A 187 27.08 20.12 22.44
CA LYS A 187 27.19 20.62 23.81
C LYS A 187 26.64 19.62 24.85
N ALA A 188 25.60 18.85 24.50
CA ALA A 188 25.07 17.83 25.39
C ALA A 188 26.04 16.65 25.55
N ALA A 189 26.75 16.26 24.49
CA ALA A 189 27.81 15.27 24.54
C ALA A 189 29.03 15.76 25.34
N ASP A 190 29.46 17.01 25.13
CA ASP A 190 30.61 17.61 25.84
C ASP A 190 30.36 17.73 27.35
N ASN A 191 29.10 17.88 27.78
CA ASN A 191 28.74 17.96 29.18
C ASN A 191 28.71 16.60 29.89
N VAL A 192 28.91 15.48 29.18
CA VAL A 192 28.96 14.14 29.78
C VAL A 192 30.22 14.04 30.64
N PRO A 193 30.11 13.87 31.98
CA PRO A 193 31.28 13.83 32.85
C PRO A 193 32.15 12.60 32.58
N SER A 194 33.46 12.76 32.74
CA SER A 194 34.39 11.62 32.68
C SER A 194 34.25 10.69 33.90
N ASP A 195 33.83 11.21 35.06
CA ASP A 195 33.54 10.39 36.24
C ASP A 195 32.12 9.79 36.17
N SER A 196 32.06 8.46 36.16
CA SER A 196 30.82 7.67 36.12
C SER A 196 29.87 7.89 37.29
N LYS A 197 30.33 8.47 38.41
CA LYS A 197 29.47 8.80 39.57
C LYS A 197 28.67 10.09 39.37
N GLU A 198 29.10 10.96 38.46
CA GLU A 198 28.50 12.28 38.23
C GLU A 198 27.56 12.31 37.02
N LEU A 199 27.34 11.19 36.33
CA LEU A 199 26.58 11.11 35.08
C LEU A 199 25.17 11.75 35.15
N LEU A 200 24.51 11.67 36.32
CA LEU A 200 23.17 12.24 36.54
C LEU A 200 23.18 13.71 36.99
N SER A 201 24.35 14.29 37.27
CA SER A 201 24.51 15.62 37.86
C SER A 201 24.26 16.77 36.86
N PRO A 202 24.75 16.73 35.60
CA PRO A 202 24.48 17.81 34.64
C PRO A 202 23.12 17.63 33.96
N PRO A 203 22.18 18.59 34.10
CA PRO A 203 20.83 18.46 33.52
C PRO A 203 20.81 18.46 31.99
N ARG A 204 21.88 18.97 31.35
CA ARG A 204 22.01 19.08 29.89
C ARG A 204 23.00 18.08 29.28
N ALA A 205 23.50 17.12 30.06
CA ALA A 205 24.32 16.03 29.53
C ALA A 205 23.44 14.94 28.91
N ILE A 206 24.02 14.16 27.98
CA ILE A 206 23.43 12.90 27.51
C ILE A 206 23.51 11.88 28.64
N GLN A 207 22.38 11.26 28.96
CA GLN A 207 22.22 10.30 30.06
C GLN A 207 21.58 8.99 29.61
N THR A 208 21.01 8.94 28.41
CA THR A 208 20.30 7.75 27.90
C THR A 208 20.78 7.37 26.49
N ALA A 209 20.58 6.10 26.14
CA ALA A 209 20.84 5.60 24.79
C ALA A 209 20.05 6.37 23.72
N GLU A 210 18.75 6.65 23.96
CA GLU A 210 17.90 7.40 23.02
C GLU A 210 18.43 8.81 22.72
N GLU A 211 19.03 9.48 23.72
CA GLU A 211 19.63 10.81 23.53
C GLU A 211 20.91 10.74 22.69
N LEU A 212 21.71 9.67 22.83
CA LEU A 212 22.86 9.44 21.96
C LEU A 212 22.44 9.06 20.53
N LEU A 213 21.39 8.25 20.38
CA LEU A 213 20.81 7.94 19.07
C LEU A 213 20.30 9.20 18.37
N LEU A 214 19.63 10.09 19.11
CA LEU A 214 19.21 11.40 18.58
C LEU A 214 20.40 12.21 18.10
N LEU A 215 21.50 12.25 18.85
CA LEU A 215 22.73 12.92 18.42
C LEU A 215 23.27 12.28 17.12
N ALA A 216 23.35 10.95 17.07
CA ALA A 216 23.82 10.24 15.88
C ALA A 216 22.97 10.59 14.65
N LYS A 217 21.63 10.59 14.78
CA LYS A 217 20.69 11.01 13.73
C LYS A 217 20.92 12.43 13.25
N ILE A 218 21.14 13.36 14.16
CA ILE A 218 21.43 14.77 13.83
C ILE A 218 22.71 14.85 13.00
N PHE A 219 23.76 14.15 13.40
CA PHE A 219 25.05 14.18 12.71
C PHE A 219 24.98 13.48 11.34
N GLU A 220 24.28 12.34 11.27
CA GLU A 220 23.99 11.60 10.03
C GLU A 220 23.24 12.47 9.02
N SER A 221 22.22 13.21 9.44
CA SER A 221 21.44 14.11 8.56
C SER A 221 22.27 15.25 7.96
N GLN A 222 23.45 15.52 8.52
CA GLN A 222 24.40 16.54 8.09
C GLN A 222 25.64 15.94 7.40
N GLY A 223 25.65 14.63 7.15
CA GLY A 223 26.77 13.92 6.52
C GLY A 223 28.02 13.78 7.39
N ARG A 224 27.92 14.00 8.71
CA ARG A 224 29.07 14.02 9.65
C ARG A 224 29.35 12.63 10.23
N HIS A 225 29.39 11.63 9.35
CA HIS A 225 29.48 10.21 9.71
C HIS A 225 30.77 9.86 10.48
N ALA A 226 31.92 10.41 10.08
CA ALA A 226 33.19 10.17 10.76
C ALA A 226 33.21 10.66 12.22
N GLU A 227 32.44 11.71 12.55
CA GLU A 227 32.34 12.19 13.93
C GLU A 227 31.44 11.31 14.79
N VAL A 228 30.41 10.71 14.20
CA VAL A 228 29.62 9.68 14.88
C VAL A 228 30.51 8.51 15.27
N VAL A 229 31.36 8.02 14.35
CA VAL A 229 32.32 6.95 14.65
C VAL A 229 33.23 7.33 15.82
N LYS A 230 33.81 8.54 15.81
CA LYS A 230 34.66 9.03 16.91
C LYS A 230 33.94 9.08 18.25
N ILE A 231 32.67 9.50 18.28
CA ILE A 231 31.87 9.52 19.50
C ILE A 231 31.60 8.10 20.00
N LEU A 232 31.29 7.17 19.09
CA LEU A 232 31.02 5.76 19.43
C LEU A 232 32.27 5.01 19.90
N ASP A 233 33.47 5.48 19.52
CA ASP A 233 34.76 4.99 20.02
C ASP A 233 35.15 5.54 21.40
N SER A 234 34.48 6.59 21.89
CA SER A 234 34.79 7.18 23.19
C SER A 234 34.43 6.24 24.35
N GLU A 235 35.31 6.10 25.33
CA GLU A 235 35.03 5.32 26.55
C GLU A 235 33.95 5.97 27.44
N THR A 236 33.76 7.29 27.36
CA THR A 236 32.83 8.03 28.23
C THR A 236 31.39 8.01 27.75
N LEU A 237 31.18 8.05 26.43
CA LEU A 237 29.85 8.18 25.80
C LEU A 237 29.60 7.12 24.71
N GLY A 238 30.63 6.46 24.21
CA GLY A 238 30.54 5.50 23.12
C GLY A 238 29.99 4.14 23.54
N ILE A 239 30.23 3.12 22.73
CA ILE A 239 29.59 1.80 22.83
C ILE A 239 29.91 1.12 24.17
N SER A 240 31.16 1.22 24.63
CA SER A 240 31.63 0.62 25.89
C SER A 240 31.27 1.44 27.13
N SER A 241 30.66 2.62 26.97
CA SER A 241 30.32 3.50 28.09
C SER A 241 29.23 2.91 28.99
N ARG A 242 29.12 3.43 30.22
CA ARG A 242 28.04 3.07 31.16
C ARG A 242 26.65 3.45 30.64
N VAL A 243 26.55 4.42 29.73
CA VAL A 243 25.28 4.86 29.15
C VAL A 243 24.73 3.80 28.18
N ILE A 244 25.63 3.18 27.39
CA ILE A 244 25.26 2.30 26.27
C ILE A 244 25.43 0.81 26.60
N GLN A 245 26.43 0.46 27.43
CA GLN A 245 26.64 -0.89 27.95
C GLN A 245 26.76 -1.97 26.85
N ASN A 246 27.47 -1.66 25.76
CA ASN A 246 27.67 -2.54 24.61
C ASN A 246 26.38 -2.96 23.88
N ASP A 247 25.34 -2.12 23.90
CA ASP A 247 24.13 -2.35 23.11
C ASP A 247 24.44 -2.52 21.62
N TRP A 248 24.00 -3.66 21.06
CA TRP A 248 24.20 -4.06 19.67
C TRP A 248 23.65 -3.05 18.65
N THR A 249 22.61 -2.30 19.04
CA THR A 249 22.05 -1.23 18.21
C THR A 249 23.11 -0.22 17.78
N PHE A 250 24.02 0.16 18.69
CA PHE A 250 25.08 1.12 18.40
C PHE A 250 26.24 0.52 17.62
N VAL A 251 26.44 -0.80 17.68
CA VAL A 251 27.34 -1.50 16.76
C VAL A 251 26.81 -1.34 15.34
N GLY A 252 25.51 -1.58 15.11
CA GLY A 252 24.86 -1.32 13.82
C GLY A 252 25.01 0.12 13.33
N VAL A 253 24.81 1.11 14.22
CA VAL A 253 25.03 2.54 13.90
C VAL A 253 26.49 2.79 13.50
N LYS A 254 27.47 2.24 14.24
CA LYS A 254 28.88 2.40 13.92
C LYS A 254 29.25 1.77 12.57
N LEU A 255 28.78 0.55 12.29
CA LEU A 255 29.02 -0.14 11.02
C LEU A 255 28.51 0.70 9.83
N ALA A 256 27.27 1.19 9.91
CA ALA A 256 26.67 2.02 8.87
C ALA A 256 27.41 3.37 8.69
N ASN A 257 27.91 3.98 9.77
CA ASN A 257 28.66 5.23 9.69
C ASN A 257 30.09 5.04 9.17
N LEU A 258 30.75 3.91 9.48
CA LEU A 258 32.05 3.55 8.89
C LEU A 258 31.94 3.41 7.36
N GLU A 259 30.89 2.73 6.88
CA GLU A 259 30.61 2.57 5.46
C GLU A 259 30.34 3.92 4.78
N ARG A 260 29.40 4.72 5.32
CA ARG A 260 29.04 6.04 4.74
C ARG A 260 30.19 7.05 4.81
N ALA A 261 31.05 6.97 5.82
CA ALA A 261 32.26 7.79 5.92
C ALA A 261 33.40 7.30 5.02
N GLN A 262 33.25 6.15 4.35
CA GLN A 262 34.28 5.50 3.54
C GLN A 262 35.57 5.21 4.33
N MET A 263 35.44 4.94 5.62
CA MET A 263 36.56 4.59 6.52
C MET A 263 36.86 3.09 6.38
N TRP A 264 37.27 2.67 5.17
CA TRP A 264 37.41 1.25 4.83
C TRP A 264 38.46 0.51 5.67
N PRO A 265 39.67 1.04 5.92
CA PRO A 265 40.66 0.35 6.76
C PRO A 265 40.16 0.13 8.19
N GLU A 266 39.56 1.15 8.79
CA GLU A 266 38.98 1.10 10.13
C GLU A 266 37.77 0.14 10.17
N GLY A 267 36.93 0.19 9.14
CA GLY A 267 35.78 -0.70 8.96
C GLY A 267 36.19 -2.17 8.85
N LEU A 268 37.23 -2.46 8.05
CA LEU A 268 37.80 -3.80 7.91
C LEU A 268 38.35 -4.32 9.25
N SER A 269 39.15 -3.49 9.94
CA SER A 269 39.72 -3.85 11.24
C SER A 269 38.62 -4.08 12.28
N TYR A 270 37.61 -3.22 12.32
CA TYR A 270 36.50 -3.33 13.26
C TYR A 270 35.65 -4.58 12.99
N ALA A 271 35.30 -4.86 11.74
CA ALA A 271 34.55 -6.06 11.37
C ALA A 271 35.34 -7.35 11.71
N LYS A 272 36.65 -7.41 11.40
CA LYS A 272 37.52 -8.53 11.81
C LYS A 272 37.56 -8.70 13.33
N SER A 273 37.57 -7.61 14.10
CA SER A 273 37.57 -7.67 15.57
C SER A 273 36.27 -8.24 16.15
N LEU A 274 35.13 -7.94 15.54
CA LEU A 274 33.83 -8.49 15.95
C LEU A 274 33.75 -9.98 15.61
N LEU A 275 34.26 -10.38 14.44
CA LEU A 275 34.23 -11.76 13.93
C LEU A 275 35.45 -12.60 14.38
N ALA A 276 36.24 -12.13 15.34
CA ALA A 276 37.41 -12.85 15.81
C ALA A 276 37.04 -14.25 16.34
N ILE A 277 37.84 -15.26 15.98
CA ILE A 277 37.58 -16.66 16.37
C ILE A 277 37.68 -16.79 17.90
N PRO A 278 36.61 -17.25 18.57
CA PRO A 278 36.57 -17.42 20.02
C PRO A 278 37.65 -18.36 20.55
N THR A 279 38.21 -18.00 21.70
CA THR A 279 39.17 -18.83 22.46
C THR A 279 38.53 -19.46 23.71
N ASN A 280 37.34 -18.99 24.10
CA ASN A 280 36.61 -19.45 25.28
C ASN A 280 35.09 -19.53 25.04
N GLU A 281 34.35 -20.14 25.97
CA GLU A 281 32.90 -20.34 25.83
C GLU A 281 32.08 -19.04 25.85
N VAL A 282 32.56 -17.98 26.51
CA VAL A 282 31.85 -16.69 26.59
C VAL A 282 31.91 -15.99 25.24
N GLU A 283 33.09 -15.95 24.62
CA GLU A 283 33.29 -15.45 23.26
C GLU A 283 32.50 -16.26 22.24
N GLN A 284 32.39 -17.58 22.42
CA GLN A 284 31.60 -18.43 21.53
C GLN A 284 30.11 -18.09 21.55
N LYS A 285 29.57 -17.74 22.73
CA LYS A 285 28.18 -17.28 22.85
C LYS A 285 28.01 -15.89 22.22
N ALA A 286 28.93 -14.97 22.51
CA ALA A 286 28.91 -13.63 21.92
C ALA A 286 29.02 -13.65 20.39
N LEU A 287 29.73 -14.63 19.82
CA LEU A 287 29.87 -14.77 18.36
C LEU A 287 28.53 -14.99 17.66
N GLN A 288 27.54 -15.61 18.31
CA GLN A 288 26.22 -15.82 17.70
C GLN A 288 25.52 -14.50 17.37
N GLU A 289 25.65 -13.49 18.23
CA GLU A 289 25.11 -12.14 17.99
C GLU A 289 25.96 -11.37 16.97
N ARG A 290 27.26 -11.66 16.90
CA ARG A 290 28.21 -11.00 15.98
C ARG A 290 28.23 -11.58 14.58
N ASP A 291 27.76 -12.80 14.38
CA ASP A 291 27.55 -13.42 13.07
C ASP A 291 26.32 -12.80 12.37
N ASP A 292 26.36 -11.48 12.19
CA ASP A 292 25.32 -10.64 11.61
C ASP A 292 25.76 -10.20 10.20
N TRP A 293 24.83 -10.23 9.25
CA TRP A 293 25.11 -9.86 7.86
C TRP A 293 25.65 -8.44 7.70
N ALA A 294 25.25 -7.48 8.55
CA ALA A 294 25.78 -6.11 8.49
C ALA A 294 27.31 -6.06 8.75
N VAL A 295 27.82 -6.93 9.64
CA VAL A 295 29.25 -7.02 9.93
C VAL A 295 29.99 -7.62 8.74
N TRP A 296 29.48 -8.72 8.19
CA TRP A 296 30.04 -9.38 7.00
C TRP A 296 29.99 -8.49 5.76
N SER A 297 28.88 -7.79 5.54
CA SER A 297 28.69 -6.84 4.44
C SER A 297 29.72 -5.72 4.52
N LEU A 298 29.97 -5.13 5.69
CA LEU A 298 31.02 -4.13 5.86
C LEU A 298 32.41 -4.72 5.60
N LEU A 299 32.71 -5.92 6.11
CA LEU A 299 33.99 -6.60 5.88
C LEU A 299 34.27 -6.76 4.37
N VAL A 300 33.29 -7.29 3.64
CA VAL A 300 33.36 -7.50 2.19
C VAL A 300 33.45 -6.17 1.45
N ALA A 301 32.59 -5.19 1.78
CA ALA A 301 32.60 -3.88 1.15
C ALA A 301 33.93 -3.15 1.37
N ALA A 302 34.50 -3.20 2.57
CA ALA A 302 35.80 -2.60 2.87
C ALA A 302 36.92 -3.26 2.05
N ALA A 303 36.96 -4.60 1.99
CA ALA A 303 37.95 -5.32 1.19
C ALA A 303 37.83 -4.98 -0.31
N ARG A 304 36.59 -4.92 -0.85
CA ARG A 304 36.32 -4.54 -2.25
C ARG A 304 36.73 -3.11 -2.58
N ASN A 305 36.51 -2.16 -1.67
CA ASN A 305 36.84 -0.75 -1.90
C ASN A 305 38.34 -0.44 -1.71
N ILE A 306 39.03 -1.15 -0.81
CA ILE A 306 40.50 -1.02 -0.69
C ILE A 306 41.19 -1.67 -1.90
N ASN A 307 40.64 -2.78 -2.39
CA ASN A 307 40.99 -3.42 -3.66
C ASN A 307 42.49 -3.72 -3.89
N THR A 308 43.20 -4.13 -2.84
CA THR A 308 44.57 -4.67 -2.97
C THR A 308 44.55 -6.18 -2.89
N GLN A 309 45.32 -6.86 -3.74
CA GLN A 309 45.40 -8.32 -3.77
C GLN A 309 45.73 -8.93 -2.40
N GLU A 310 46.62 -8.30 -1.63
CA GLU A 310 46.99 -8.71 -0.28
C GLU A 310 45.77 -8.72 0.66
N ILE A 311 45.05 -7.60 0.77
CA ILE A 311 43.86 -7.50 1.64
C ILE A 311 42.74 -8.44 1.21
N ILE A 312 42.52 -8.62 -0.09
CA ILE A 312 41.52 -9.57 -0.60
C ILE A 312 41.91 -10.99 -0.17
N ALA A 313 43.15 -11.41 -0.38
CA ALA A 313 43.65 -12.74 -0.01
C ALA A 313 43.61 -12.95 1.52
N GLU A 314 44.01 -11.95 2.32
CA GLU A 314 43.92 -12.00 3.77
C GLU A 314 42.47 -12.13 4.26
N THR A 315 41.54 -11.41 3.64
CA THR A 315 40.13 -11.44 4.01
C THR A 315 39.50 -12.79 3.62
N GLN A 316 39.84 -13.33 2.46
CA GLN A 316 39.44 -14.68 2.06
C GLN A 316 39.97 -15.74 3.04
N ASN A 317 41.24 -15.65 3.45
CA ASN A 317 41.83 -16.55 4.44
C ASN A 317 41.11 -16.44 5.80
N PHE A 318 40.79 -15.22 6.24
CA PHE A 318 40.02 -14.99 7.46
C PHE A 318 38.63 -15.65 7.39
N ILE A 319 37.90 -15.45 6.29
CA ILE A 319 36.58 -16.07 6.08
C ILE A 319 36.70 -17.60 6.06
N SER A 320 37.69 -18.16 5.37
CA SER A 320 37.89 -19.62 5.32
C SER A 320 38.14 -20.21 6.70
N LYS A 321 39.02 -19.60 7.52
CA LYS A 321 39.25 -20.02 8.91
C LYS A 321 38.00 -19.89 9.77
N PHE A 322 37.21 -18.85 9.55
CA PHE A 322 35.93 -18.69 10.25
C PHE A 322 34.95 -19.81 9.89
N ILE A 323 34.85 -20.18 8.61
CA ILE A 323 34.00 -21.28 8.14
C ILE A 323 34.50 -22.62 8.69
N GLU A 324 35.80 -22.85 8.80
CA GLU A 324 36.36 -24.06 9.43
C GLU A 324 35.92 -24.19 10.90
N HIS A 325 35.92 -23.07 11.64
CA HIS A 325 35.46 -23.02 13.03
C HIS A 325 33.94 -23.11 13.17
N GLN A 326 33.21 -22.43 12.29
CA GLN A 326 31.75 -22.35 12.29
C GLN A 326 31.16 -22.74 10.92
N PRO A 327 31.19 -24.03 10.53
CA PRO A 327 30.78 -24.47 9.20
C PRO A 327 29.32 -24.20 8.86
N LYS A 328 28.47 -23.96 9.87
CA LYS A 328 27.03 -23.70 9.72
C LYS A 328 26.68 -22.22 9.52
N SER A 329 27.66 -21.31 9.53
CA SER A 329 27.41 -19.88 9.33
C SER A 329 27.03 -19.60 7.88
N ARG A 330 25.75 -19.31 7.63
CA ARG A 330 25.26 -18.88 6.31
C ARG A 330 25.93 -17.58 5.87
N ASN A 331 26.11 -16.63 6.78
CA ASN A 331 26.66 -15.31 6.47
C ASN A 331 28.13 -15.38 6.05
N ALA A 332 28.96 -16.18 6.75
CA ALA A 332 30.37 -16.35 6.37
C ALA A 332 30.51 -17.00 4.99
N GLN A 333 29.67 -18.01 4.69
CA GLN A 333 29.67 -18.66 3.39
C GLN A 333 29.20 -17.73 2.26
N LEU A 334 28.19 -16.89 2.52
CA LEU A 334 27.76 -15.83 1.60
C LEU A 334 28.87 -14.80 1.38
N ALA A 335 29.55 -14.35 2.44
CA ALA A 335 30.67 -13.42 2.33
C ALA A 335 31.82 -13.98 1.47
N ARG A 336 32.07 -15.30 1.56
CA ARG A 336 33.02 -16.00 0.68
C ARG A 336 32.55 -15.95 -0.77
N LEU A 337 31.29 -16.30 -1.05
CA LEU A 337 30.71 -16.23 -2.40
C LEU A 337 30.80 -14.81 -2.97
N ASP A 338 30.48 -13.81 -2.15
CA ASP A 338 30.51 -12.41 -2.51
C ASP A 338 31.91 -11.95 -2.95
N LEU A 339 32.96 -12.31 -2.21
CA LEU A 339 34.33 -11.99 -2.62
C LEU A 339 34.75 -12.76 -3.87
N THR A 340 34.37 -14.03 -4.00
CA THR A 340 34.65 -14.82 -5.22
C THR A 340 33.98 -14.20 -6.44
N HIS A 341 32.71 -13.81 -6.33
CA HIS A 341 31.96 -13.16 -7.38
C HIS A 341 32.56 -11.81 -7.77
N PHE A 342 32.98 -11.01 -6.80
CA PHE A 342 33.71 -9.76 -7.07
C PHE A 342 35.03 -10.00 -7.82
N SER A 343 35.81 -11.01 -7.41
CA SER A 343 37.06 -11.36 -8.08
C SER A 343 36.83 -11.87 -9.50
N PHE A 344 35.74 -12.60 -9.75
CA PHE A 344 35.29 -12.99 -11.09
C PHE A 344 34.91 -11.77 -11.94
N GLN A 345 34.09 -10.86 -11.42
CA GLN A 345 33.72 -9.62 -12.12
C GLN A 345 34.93 -8.72 -12.42
N SER A 346 35.95 -8.76 -11.58
CA SER A 346 37.21 -8.02 -11.77
C SER A 346 38.17 -8.69 -12.75
N GLY A 347 37.83 -9.88 -13.28
CA GLY A 347 38.68 -10.65 -14.20
C GLY A 347 39.84 -11.42 -13.55
N ASN A 348 39.88 -11.49 -12.21
CA ASN A 348 40.93 -12.21 -11.47
C ASN A 348 40.65 -13.72 -11.34
N LEU A 349 39.38 -14.11 -11.46
CA LEU A 349 38.93 -15.51 -11.46
C LEU A 349 38.13 -15.79 -12.73
N ASN A 350 38.07 -17.06 -13.14
CA ASN A 350 37.31 -17.50 -14.29
C ASN A 350 35.90 -17.98 -13.88
N ALA A 351 35.07 -18.36 -14.87
CA ALA A 351 33.73 -18.87 -14.62
C ALA A 351 33.73 -20.19 -13.81
N ASP A 352 34.70 -21.07 -14.03
CA ASP A 352 34.80 -22.35 -13.32
C ASP A 352 35.08 -22.20 -11.83
N ASP A 353 35.85 -21.16 -11.44
CA ASP A 353 36.10 -20.82 -10.05
C ASP A 353 34.80 -20.41 -9.33
N LEU A 354 33.99 -19.57 -9.98
CA LEU A 354 32.70 -19.12 -9.43
C LEU A 354 31.69 -20.28 -9.38
N ILE A 355 31.63 -21.12 -10.41
CA ILE A 355 30.79 -22.34 -10.41
C ILE A 355 31.19 -23.25 -9.25
N SER A 356 32.49 -23.48 -9.05
CA SER A 356 33.00 -24.33 -7.97
C SER A 356 32.61 -23.78 -6.60
N ALA A 357 32.66 -22.45 -6.43
CA ALA A 357 32.22 -21.81 -5.20
C ALA A 357 30.70 -21.95 -4.98
N CYS A 358 29.89 -21.79 -6.04
CA CYS A 358 28.44 -22.02 -6.01
C CYS A 358 28.10 -23.48 -5.67
N GLN A 359 28.81 -24.45 -6.25
CA GLN A 359 28.65 -25.88 -5.94
C GLN A 359 29.00 -26.16 -4.48
N GLY A 360 30.12 -25.61 -4.00
CA GLY A 360 30.50 -25.71 -2.59
C GLY A 360 29.43 -25.14 -1.67
N TYR A 361 28.86 -23.97 -1.97
CA TYR A 361 27.75 -23.42 -1.18
C TYR A 361 26.49 -24.29 -1.24
N PHE A 362 26.15 -24.80 -2.42
CA PHE A 362 25.01 -25.70 -2.61
C PHE A 362 25.15 -26.96 -1.75
N ASP A 363 26.31 -27.61 -1.73
CA ASP A 363 26.49 -28.84 -0.95
C ASP A 363 26.21 -28.67 0.54
N TYR A 364 26.59 -27.53 1.12
CA TYR A 364 26.32 -27.21 2.53
C TYR A 364 24.86 -26.80 2.80
N ASN A 365 24.17 -26.21 1.81
CA ASN A 365 22.86 -25.56 2.02
C ASN A 365 21.72 -26.15 1.21
N LYS A 366 21.93 -27.19 0.40
CA LYS A 366 20.93 -27.74 -0.52
C LYS A 366 19.63 -28.17 0.15
N ASP A 367 19.70 -28.56 1.42
CA ASP A 367 18.52 -28.95 2.21
C ASP A 367 17.83 -27.76 2.92
N LYS A 368 18.14 -26.52 2.51
CA LYS A 368 17.57 -25.27 3.03
C LYS A 368 16.90 -24.50 1.91
N LEU A 369 15.65 -24.06 2.12
CA LEU A 369 14.86 -23.36 1.10
C LEU A 369 15.48 -22.03 0.64
N TYR A 370 16.27 -21.38 1.49
CA TYR A 370 16.97 -20.13 1.14
C TYR A 370 18.11 -20.34 0.13
N CYS A 371 18.57 -21.57 -0.09
CA CYS A 371 19.70 -21.86 -0.99
C CYS A 371 19.45 -21.37 -2.42
N PHE A 372 18.24 -21.53 -2.94
CA PHE A 372 17.86 -20.97 -4.24
C PHE A 372 18.01 -19.45 -4.28
N GLY A 373 17.43 -18.75 -3.30
CA GLY A 373 17.47 -17.29 -3.24
C GLY A 373 18.88 -16.74 -3.12
N ASP A 374 19.72 -17.41 -2.32
CA ASP A 374 21.13 -17.05 -2.09
C ASP A 374 21.98 -17.20 -3.36
N LEU A 375 21.80 -18.28 -4.11
CA LEU A 375 22.61 -18.57 -5.30
C LEU A 375 22.14 -17.87 -6.58
N ARG A 376 20.88 -17.42 -6.61
CA ARG A 376 20.27 -16.86 -7.83
C ARG A 376 21.09 -15.72 -8.42
N ASP A 377 21.52 -14.77 -7.60
CA ASP A 377 22.18 -13.57 -8.08
C ASP A 377 23.61 -13.87 -8.60
N TYR A 378 24.33 -14.81 -7.97
CA TYR A 378 25.66 -15.24 -8.41
C TYR A 378 25.62 -16.07 -9.70
N LEU A 379 24.66 -16.97 -9.84
CA LEU A 379 24.49 -17.79 -11.04
C LEU A 379 24.06 -16.94 -12.25
N SER A 380 23.35 -15.84 -12.02
CA SER A 380 22.90 -14.94 -13.09
C SER A 380 24.04 -14.15 -13.73
N ALA A 381 25.22 -14.11 -13.11
CA ALA A 381 26.42 -13.49 -13.66
C ALA A 381 27.22 -14.42 -14.60
N LEU A 382 26.93 -15.72 -14.58
CA LEU A 382 27.60 -16.73 -15.41
C LEU A 382 26.97 -16.84 -16.80
N ASP A 383 27.72 -17.39 -17.74
CA ASP A 383 27.22 -17.73 -19.06
C ASP A 383 26.29 -18.96 -19.02
N ARG A 384 25.51 -19.15 -20.10
CA ARG A 384 24.50 -20.20 -20.20
C ARG A 384 25.06 -21.62 -20.05
N ASP A 385 26.26 -21.89 -20.56
CA ASP A 385 26.87 -23.23 -20.45
C ASP A 385 27.25 -23.53 -19.00
N SER A 386 27.94 -22.57 -18.38
CA SER A 386 28.32 -22.62 -16.96
C SER A 386 27.12 -22.83 -16.02
N VAL A 387 26.03 -22.10 -16.26
CA VAL A 387 24.78 -22.28 -15.49
C VAL A 387 24.15 -23.64 -15.74
N SER A 388 24.15 -24.13 -16.99
CA SER A 388 23.62 -25.46 -17.32
C SER A 388 24.40 -26.56 -16.60
N ARG A 389 25.73 -26.47 -16.54
CA ARG A 389 26.59 -27.37 -15.76
C ARG A 389 26.23 -27.36 -14.27
N PHE A 390 25.95 -26.20 -13.69
CA PHE A 390 25.51 -26.09 -12.29
C PHE A 390 24.13 -26.72 -12.07
N VAL A 391 23.16 -26.47 -12.96
CA VAL A 391 21.82 -27.04 -12.85
C VAL A 391 21.88 -28.57 -12.92
N GLU A 392 22.64 -29.13 -13.87
CA GLU A 392 22.87 -30.58 -13.95
C GLU A 392 23.52 -31.15 -12.68
N TYR A 393 24.50 -30.43 -12.12
CA TYR A 393 25.14 -30.80 -10.86
C TYR A 393 24.11 -30.85 -9.72
N SER A 394 23.28 -29.82 -9.58
CA SER A 394 22.24 -29.74 -8.54
C SER A 394 21.20 -30.87 -8.65
N ALA A 395 20.88 -31.28 -9.89
CA ALA A 395 19.97 -32.39 -10.15
C ALA A 395 20.59 -33.75 -9.78
N LYS A 396 21.90 -33.94 -9.98
CA LYS A 396 22.63 -35.17 -9.63
C LYS A 396 22.93 -35.29 -8.14
N ALA A 397 23.14 -34.16 -7.45
CA ALA A 397 23.53 -34.11 -6.04
C ALA A 397 22.38 -34.37 -5.05
N GLN A 398 21.24 -34.90 -5.53
CA GLN A 398 20.10 -35.32 -4.73
C GLN A 398 20.47 -36.57 -3.91
N GLY A 399 20.40 -36.48 -2.58
CA GLY A 399 20.75 -37.56 -1.65
C GLY A 399 19.68 -37.82 -0.59
N GLU A 400 19.86 -38.88 0.20
CA GLU A 400 19.00 -39.18 1.35
C GLU A 400 19.23 -38.14 2.46
N ALA A 401 18.35 -37.14 2.55
CA ALA A 401 18.38 -36.13 3.62
C ALA A 401 17.76 -36.65 4.93
N ASP A 402 18.07 -35.96 6.04
CA ASP A 402 17.43 -36.17 7.36
C ASP A 402 15.90 -36.19 7.24
N ALA A 403 15.22 -37.00 8.07
CA ALA A 403 13.78 -37.24 8.02
C ALA A 403 12.90 -35.97 8.03
N LYS A 404 13.40 -34.83 8.53
CA LYS A 404 12.70 -33.53 8.56
C LYS A 404 12.85 -32.66 7.30
N ASN A 405 13.91 -32.84 6.49
CA ASN A 405 14.19 -32.02 5.29
C ASN A 405 14.18 -32.86 4.00
N LYS A 406 13.58 -34.04 4.04
CA LYS A 406 13.53 -34.98 2.92
C LYS A 406 12.91 -34.31 1.69
N GLY A 407 13.69 -34.16 0.63
CA GLY A 407 13.24 -33.60 -0.66
C GLY A 407 13.51 -32.11 -0.89
N VAL A 408 14.01 -31.34 0.09
CA VAL A 408 14.30 -29.90 -0.10
C VAL A 408 15.38 -29.66 -1.16
N SER A 409 16.41 -30.50 -1.20
CA SER A 409 17.44 -30.45 -2.26
C SER A 409 16.86 -30.69 -3.66
N THR A 410 15.90 -31.61 -3.81
CA THR A 410 15.15 -31.81 -5.06
C THR A 410 14.34 -30.56 -5.43
N ILE A 411 13.69 -29.92 -4.45
CA ILE A 411 12.93 -28.69 -4.66
C ILE A 411 13.84 -27.56 -5.14
N ASN A 412 14.99 -27.35 -4.49
CA ASN A 412 15.97 -26.35 -4.91
C ASN A 412 16.51 -26.62 -6.32
N ALA A 413 16.83 -27.88 -6.65
CA ALA A 413 17.26 -28.27 -7.99
C ALA A 413 16.19 -27.95 -9.06
N LEU A 414 14.92 -28.23 -8.78
CA LEU A 414 13.80 -27.87 -9.66
C LEU A 414 13.63 -26.35 -9.78
N LYS A 415 13.80 -25.58 -8.70
CA LYS A 415 13.80 -24.10 -8.77
C LYS A 415 14.92 -23.58 -9.67
N PHE A 416 16.14 -24.13 -9.57
CA PHE A 416 17.25 -23.76 -10.45
C PHE A 416 16.96 -24.13 -11.91
N GLU A 417 16.42 -25.32 -12.16
CA GLU A 417 15.98 -25.74 -13.50
C GLU A 417 14.92 -24.79 -14.07
N TYR A 418 13.89 -24.47 -13.30
CA TYR A 418 12.85 -23.52 -13.71
C TYR A 418 13.43 -22.15 -14.02
N CYS A 419 14.18 -21.56 -13.09
CA CYS A 419 14.72 -20.22 -13.22
C CYS A 419 15.65 -20.12 -14.44
N PHE A 420 16.63 -21.01 -14.55
CA PHE A 420 17.73 -20.84 -15.49
C PHE A 420 17.58 -21.60 -16.81
N LEU A 421 16.79 -22.68 -16.89
CA LEU A 421 16.62 -23.47 -18.11
C LEU A 421 15.26 -23.34 -18.77
N LEU A 422 14.25 -22.84 -18.05
CA LEU A 422 12.90 -22.60 -18.59
C LEU A 422 12.61 -21.10 -18.66
N SER A 423 12.65 -20.40 -17.53
CA SER A 423 12.29 -18.99 -17.42
C SER A 423 13.24 -18.09 -18.21
N ALA A 424 14.56 -18.32 -18.10
CA ALA A 424 15.57 -17.57 -18.85
C ALA A 424 15.55 -17.79 -20.38
N ASP A 425 14.98 -18.90 -20.86
CA ASP A 425 14.97 -19.30 -22.28
C ASP A 425 13.54 -19.46 -22.82
N GLU A 426 12.58 -18.68 -22.30
CA GLU A 426 11.15 -18.77 -22.61
C GLU A 426 10.82 -18.96 -24.12
N PRO A 427 11.47 -18.27 -25.08
CA PRO A 427 11.17 -18.43 -26.51
C PRO A 427 11.46 -19.82 -27.09
N ASN A 428 12.38 -20.59 -26.48
CA ASN A 428 12.85 -21.88 -26.99
C ASN A 428 12.30 -23.08 -26.21
N VAL A 429 11.45 -22.85 -25.20
CA VAL A 429 10.83 -23.92 -24.42
C VAL A 429 9.71 -24.56 -25.25
N SER A 430 9.70 -25.89 -25.33
CA SER A 430 8.64 -26.65 -26.01
C SER A 430 7.50 -27.03 -25.05
N LYS A 431 6.28 -27.23 -25.58
CA LYS A 431 5.12 -27.73 -24.82
C LYS A 431 5.46 -28.99 -24.01
N SER A 432 6.09 -29.97 -24.66
CA SER A 432 6.48 -31.24 -24.02
C SER A 432 7.42 -31.04 -22.82
N LYS A 433 8.38 -30.10 -22.90
CA LYS A 433 9.30 -29.81 -21.80
C LYS A 433 8.58 -29.20 -20.59
N VAL A 434 7.60 -28.32 -20.83
CA VAL A 434 6.77 -27.74 -19.77
C VAL A 434 5.90 -28.81 -19.12
N GLU A 435 5.20 -29.62 -19.92
CA GLU A 435 4.35 -30.69 -19.41
C GLU A 435 5.16 -31.72 -18.61
N GLU A 436 6.34 -32.11 -19.08
CA GLU A 436 7.25 -32.99 -18.34
C GLU A 436 7.72 -32.38 -17.02
N TYR A 437 8.09 -31.10 -17.00
CA TYR A 437 8.49 -30.40 -15.78
C TYR A 437 7.34 -30.35 -14.76
N VAL A 438 6.14 -29.98 -15.20
CA VAL A 438 4.94 -29.94 -14.35
C VAL A 438 4.62 -31.33 -13.80
N SER A 439 4.65 -32.36 -14.65
CA SER A 439 4.47 -33.77 -14.23
C SER A 439 5.48 -34.18 -13.17
N ARG A 440 6.77 -33.84 -13.32
CA ARG A 440 7.81 -34.12 -12.32
C ARG A 440 7.55 -33.42 -10.99
N CYS A 441 7.13 -32.15 -11.00
CA CYS A 441 6.76 -31.43 -9.80
C CYS A 441 5.60 -32.11 -9.05
N LEU A 442 4.52 -32.46 -9.76
CA LEU A 442 3.35 -33.12 -9.16
C LEU A 442 3.68 -34.53 -8.67
N GLN A 443 4.49 -35.29 -9.40
CA GLN A 443 4.96 -36.59 -8.97
C GLN A 443 5.75 -36.49 -7.65
N LYS A 444 6.73 -35.59 -7.59
CA LYS A 444 7.54 -35.37 -6.38
C LYS A 444 6.72 -34.87 -5.21
N TYR A 445 5.70 -34.05 -5.47
CA TYR A 445 4.76 -33.62 -4.45
C TYR A 445 4.05 -34.80 -3.78
N ARG A 446 3.56 -35.76 -4.58
CA ARG A 446 2.90 -36.97 -4.05
C ARG A 446 3.87 -37.94 -3.36
N GLU A 447 5.10 -38.04 -3.84
CA GLU A 447 6.14 -38.90 -3.24
C GLU A 447 6.64 -38.38 -1.89
N THR A 448 6.46 -37.08 -1.62
CA THR A 448 6.97 -36.47 -0.39
C THR A 448 6.06 -36.80 0.79
N ALA A 449 6.60 -37.53 1.77
CA ALA A 449 5.88 -37.88 2.99
C ALA A 449 5.41 -36.62 3.73
N ARG A 450 4.13 -36.62 4.13
CA ARG A 450 3.54 -35.53 4.91
C ARG A 450 3.26 -35.97 6.34
N PRO A 451 3.36 -35.05 7.32
CA PRO A 451 2.91 -35.34 8.68
C PRO A 451 1.43 -35.78 8.68
N GLU A 452 1.08 -36.74 9.54
CA GLU A 452 -0.31 -37.16 9.70
C GLU A 452 -1.17 -35.96 10.15
N GLN A 453 -2.39 -35.85 9.61
CA GLN A 453 -3.38 -34.80 9.93
C GLN A 453 -4.01 -34.97 11.33
N THR A 454 -3.22 -35.38 12.34
CA THR A 454 -3.68 -35.58 13.72
C THR A 454 -3.66 -34.30 14.57
N ALA A 455 -3.13 -33.20 14.03
CA ALA A 455 -3.16 -31.88 14.65
C ALA A 455 -4.37 -31.05 14.19
N ALA A 456 -4.85 -30.12 15.03
CA ALA A 456 -5.96 -29.25 14.70
C ALA A 456 -5.70 -28.48 13.38
N SER A 457 -6.72 -28.30 12.54
CA SER A 457 -6.62 -27.61 11.23
C SER A 457 -5.93 -26.23 11.27
N SER A 458 -5.98 -25.52 12.41
CA SER A 458 -5.27 -24.25 12.63
C SER A 458 -3.75 -24.36 12.81
N THR A 459 -3.19 -25.59 12.85
CA THR A 459 -1.76 -25.87 13.11
C THR A 459 -1.04 -26.55 11.94
N ILE A 460 -1.68 -26.72 10.78
CA ILE A 460 -1.01 -27.23 9.57
C ILE A 460 -0.21 -26.09 8.95
N GLU A 461 1.06 -25.99 9.34
CA GLU A 461 2.04 -25.06 8.77
C GLU A 461 2.35 -25.42 7.31
N SER A 462 2.63 -24.40 6.48
CA SER A 462 3.10 -24.60 5.11
C SER A 462 4.32 -25.51 5.07
N GLN A 463 4.32 -26.47 4.14
CA GLN A 463 5.39 -27.45 4.02
C GLN A 463 6.34 -27.07 2.88
N PRO A 464 7.63 -27.41 2.95
CA PRO A 464 8.56 -27.18 1.85
C PRO A 464 8.06 -27.77 0.51
N SER A 465 7.40 -28.93 0.55
CA SER A 465 6.86 -29.59 -0.65
C SER A 465 5.76 -28.80 -1.36
N ASP A 466 5.12 -27.85 -0.68
CA ASP A 466 4.09 -26.98 -1.28
C ASP A 466 4.64 -26.18 -2.47
N ASP A 467 5.95 -25.85 -2.44
CA ASP A 467 6.66 -25.17 -3.52
C ASP A 467 6.57 -25.94 -4.85
N LEU A 468 6.42 -27.27 -4.82
CA LEU A 468 6.27 -28.08 -6.04
C LEU A 468 4.94 -27.82 -6.75
N CYS A 469 3.85 -27.68 -6.00
CA CYS A 469 2.56 -27.30 -6.55
C CYS A 469 2.56 -25.85 -7.05
N LEU A 470 3.23 -24.95 -6.31
CA LEU A 470 3.42 -23.56 -6.75
C LEU A 470 4.23 -23.49 -8.04
N LEU A 471 5.33 -24.24 -8.16
CA LEU A 471 6.14 -24.33 -9.38
C LEU A 471 5.34 -24.91 -10.55
N ALA A 472 4.53 -25.95 -10.32
CA ALA A 472 3.65 -26.53 -11.33
C ALA A 472 2.65 -25.50 -11.85
N ALA A 473 1.91 -24.82 -10.96
CA ALA A 473 0.95 -23.78 -11.34
C ALA A 473 1.62 -22.59 -12.04
N THR A 474 2.76 -22.11 -11.51
CA THR A 474 3.52 -20.99 -12.09
C THR A 474 4.03 -21.34 -13.49
N SER A 475 4.54 -22.55 -13.70
CA SER A 475 5.01 -23.02 -15.01
C SER A 475 3.90 -23.04 -16.05
N LEU A 476 2.72 -23.54 -15.67
CA LEU A 476 1.54 -23.51 -16.54
C LEU A 476 1.19 -22.07 -16.95
N ILE A 477 1.09 -21.16 -15.98
CA ILE A 477 0.73 -19.76 -16.23
C ILE A 477 1.78 -19.06 -17.11
N ARG A 478 3.07 -19.22 -16.79
CA ARG A 478 4.18 -18.59 -17.51
C ARG A 478 4.21 -19.00 -18.96
N PHE A 479 4.21 -20.30 -19.23
CA PHE A 479 4.37 -20.86 -20.58
C PHE A 479 3.03 -21.07 -21.31
N SER A 480 1.97 -20.38 -20.87
CA SER A 480 0.63 -20.48 -21.46
C SER A 480 0.61 -20.26 -22.98
N ALA A 481 1.40 -19.34 -23.50
CA ALA A 481 1.51 -19.07 -24.94
C ALA A 481 2.20 -20.20 -25.73
N VAL A 482 3.03 -21.03 -25.08
CA VAL A 482 3.73 -22.18 -25.69
C VAL A 482 2.83 -23.43 -25.70
N LEU A 483 1.91 -23.53 -24.74
CA LEU A 483 1.09 -24.72 -24.52
C LEU A 483 -0.04 -24.90 -25.57
N VAL A 484 -0.39 -23.86 -26.35
CA VAL A 484 -1.44 -23.92 -27.40
C VAL A 484 -1.15 -22.92 -28.55
N SER A 485 -1.50 -23.27 -29.79
CA SER A 485 -1.17 -22.53 -31.03
C SER A 485 -2.19 -21.45 -31.48
N GLU A 486 -3.26 -21.21 -30.71
CA GLU A 486 -4.36 -20.28 -31.07
C GLU A 486 -4.55 -19.16 -30.03
N ASN A 487 -5.49 -18.24 -30.28
CA ASN A 487 -5.77 -16.99 -29.56
C ASN A 487 -5.27 -16.91 -28.10
N LYS A 488 -4.18 -16.15 -27.88
CA LYS A 488 -3.37 -16.12 -26.64
C LYS A 488 -4.17 -15.91 -25.35
N GLU A 489 -5.24 -15.12 -25.37
CA GLU A 489 -6.01 -14.80 -24.17
C GLU A 489 -7.02 -15.88 -23.76
N GLN A 490 -7.66 -16.53 -24.74
CA GLN A 490 -8.58 -17.63 -24.47
C GLN A 490 -7.83 -18.81 -23.85
N VAL A 491 -6.65 -19.13 -24.41
CA VAL A 491 -5.74 -20.15 -23.91
C VAL A 491 -5.31 -19.88 -22.47
N LEU A 492 -4.95 -18.64 -22.15
CA LEU A 492 -4.54 -18.26 -20.80
C LEU A 492 -5.64 -18.55 -19.77
N ASN A 493 -6.92 -18.28 -20.10
CA ASN A 493 -8.03 -18.52 -19.16
C ASN A 493 -8.21 -20.02 -18.84
N LEU A 494 -8.05 -20.91 -19.81
CA LEU A 494 -8.13 -22.36 -19.60
C LEU A 494 -7.01 -22.88 -18.71
N ILE A 495 -5.81 -22.34 -18.91
CA ILE A 495 -4.62 -22.66 -18.12
C ILE A 495 -4.75 -22.13 -16.70
N LEU A 496 -5.35 -20.95 -16.52
CA LEU A 496 -5.67 -20.40 -15.20
C LEU A 496 -6.64 -21.31 -14.42
N ILE A 497 -7.63 -21.93 -15.08
CA ILE A 497 -8.54 -22.90 -14.44
C ILE A 497 -7.76 -24.14 -13.97
N ARG A 498 -6.85 -24.68 -14.79
CA ARG A 498 -5.98 -25.80 -14.39
C ARG A 498 -5.05 -25.44 -13.23
N ALA A 499 -4.41 -24.28 -13.32
CA ALA A 499 -3.54 -23.79 -12.25
C ALA A 499 -4.31 -23.61 -10.94
N ALA A 500 -5.54 -23.08 -11.00
CA ALA A 500 -6.43 -22.97 -9.84
C ALA A 500 -6.74 -24.34 -9.23
N ALA A 501 -7.05 -25.37 -10.04
CA ALA A 501 -7.30 -26.72 -9.54
C ALA A 501 -6.10 -27.33 -8.80
N ILE A 502 -4.87 -27.12 -9.29
CA ILE A 502 -3.63 -27.54 -8.60
C ILE A 502 -3.48 -26.81 -7.26
N LEU A 503 -3.74 -25.50 -7.22
CA LEU A 503 -3.64 -24.70 -6.00
C LEU A 503 -4.75 -25.05 -4.99
N GLU A 504 -5.96 -25.38 -5.44
CA GLU A 504 -7.03 -25.88 -4.56
C GLU A 504 -6.64 -27.21 -3.93
N ARG A 505 -6.07 -28.13 -4.71
CA ARG A 505 -5.51 -29.38 -4.16
C ARG A 505 -4.43 -29.10 -3.10
N LEU A 506 -3.55 -28.15 -3.36
CA LEU A 506 -2.54 -27.72 -2.38
C LEU A 506 -3.19 -27.19 -1.09
N LEU A 507 -4.26 -26.39 -1.20
CA LEU A 507 -4.95 -25.81 -0.05
C LEU A 507 -5.78 -26.82 0.76
N ILE A 508 -6.14 -27.97 0.20
CA ILE A 508 -6.69 -29.10 0.97
C ILE A 508 -5.61 -29.63 1.92
N ASP A 509 -4.39 -29.78 1.42
CA ASP A 509 -3.30 -30.35 2.19
C ASP A 509 -2.61 -29.32 3.12
N SER A 510 -2.63 -28.04 2.75
CA SER A 510 -2.00 -26.94 3.50
C SER A 510 -2.91 -25.70 3.50
N PRO A 511 -3.97 -25.68 4.34
CA PRO A 511 -5.03 -24.67 4.28
C PRO A 511 -4.61 -23.22 4.51
N HIS A 512 -3.46 -22.99 5.16
CA HIS A 512 -2.97 -21.65 5.50
C HIS A 512 -1.81 -21.19 4.62
N ASN A 513 -1.54 -21.89 3.51
CA ASN A 513 -0.47 -21.48 2.59
C ASN A 513 -0.82 -20.16 1.89
N TYR A 514 -0.23 -19.06 2.37
CA TYR A 514 -0.57 -17.71 1.91
C TYR A 514 -0.15 -17.45 0.45
N GLN A 515 0.90 -18.12 -0.05
CA GLN A 515 1.36 -18.02 -1.44
C GLN A 515 0.30 -18.58 -2.39
N ALA A 516 -0.26 -19.74 -2.05
CA ALA A 516 -1.35 -20.35 -2.79
C ALA A 516 -2.63 -19.51 -2.70
N LEU A 517 -2.99 -19.03 -1.50
CA LEU A 517 -4.17 -18.17 -1.32
C LEU A 517 -4.07 -16.88 -2.14
N LEU A 518 -2.95 -16.16 -2.11
CA LEU A 518 -2.75 -14.93 -2.88
C LEU A 518 -2.78 -15.17 -4.39
N SER A 519 -2.10 -16.23 -4.86
CA SER A 519 -2.08 -16.63 -6.27
C SER A 519 -3.49 -16.97 -6.74
N LEU A 520 -4.22 -17.74 -5.95
CA LEU A 520 -5.58 -18.17 -6.27
C LEU A 520 -6.57 -17.00 -6.25
N THR A 521 -6.45 -16.05 -5.32
CA THR A 521 -7.25 -14.81 -5.36
C THR A 521 -7.05 -14.06 -6.68
N ARG A 522 -5.80 -13.90 -7.16
CA ARG A 522 -5.52 -13.23 -8.44
C ARG A 522 -6.07 -14.02 -9.64
N ILE A 523 -5.90 -15.34 -9.63
CA ILE A 523 -6.43 -16.22 -10.66
C ILE A 523 -7.95 -16.12 -10.73
N TYR A 524 -8.66 -16.19 -9.59
CA TYR A 524 -10.11 -16.04 -9.55
C TYR A 524 -10.59 -14.68 -10.03
N LEU A 525 -9.92 -13.60 -9.64
CA LEU A 525 -10.25 -12.28 -10.18
C LEU A 525 -10.07 -12.23 -11.69
N ARG A 526 -9.01 -12.82 -12.25
CA ARG A 526 -8.77 -12.91 -13.70
C ARG A 526 -9.83 -13.73 -14.44
N LEU A 527 -10.29 -14.81 -13.82
CA LEU A 527 -11.39 -15.62 -14.32
C LEU A 527 -12.76 -14.94 -14.17
N GLY A 528 -12.87 -13.78 -13.52
CA GLY A 528 -14.14 -13.12 -13.24
C GLY A 528 -14.94 -13.76 -12.08
N ALA A 529 -14.33 -14.70 -11.35
CA ALA A 529 -14.92 -15.42 -10.22
C ALA A 529 -14.74 -14.63 -8.91
N GLY A 530 -15.39 -13.47 -8.83
CA GLY A 530 -15.17 -12.50 -7.74
C GLY A 530 -15.57 -13.01 -6.34
N SER A 531 -16.61 -13.81 -6.21
CA SER A 531 -17.02 -14.35 -4.91
C SER A 531 -16.07 -15.42 -4.39
N LEU A 532 -15.49 -16.24 -5.27
CA LEU A 532 -14.40 -17.13 -4.88
C LEU A 532 -13.14 -16.34 -4.50
N ALA A 533 -12.82 -15.28 -5.23
CA ALA A 533 -11.73 -14.40 -4.83
C ALA A 533 -11.93 -13.82 -3.41
N LEU A 534 -13.15 -13.39 -3.07
CA LEU A 534 -13.54 -12.94 -1.73
C LEU A 534 -13.39 -14.05 -0.69
N LYS A 535 -13.93 -15.25 -0.97
CA LYS A 535 -13.82 -16.45 -0.13
C LYS A 535 -12.37 -16.81 0.16
N THR A 536 -11.55 -16.94 -0.87
CA THR A 536 -10.12 -17.25 -0.72
C THR A 536 -9.37 -16.16 0.02
N PHE A 537 -9.63 -14.89 -0.29
CA PHE A 537 -8.93 -13.77 0.36
C PHE A 537 -9.29 -13.63 1.84
N SER A 538 -10.53 -13.99 2.24
CA SER A 538 -10.95 -13.96 3.64
C SER A 538 -10.08 -14.83 4.55
N ARG A 539 -9.59 -15.96 4.03
CA ARG A 539 -8.71 -16.90 4.75
C ARG A 539 -7.36 -16.27 5.12
N LEU A 540 -6.89 -15.27 4.37
CA LEU A 540 -5.67 -14.52 4.71
C LEU A 540 -5.83 -13.64 5.96
N SER A 541 -7.05 -13.42 6.45
CA SER A 541 -7.34 -12.68 7.68
C SER A 541 -6.68 -11.29 7.75
N VAL A 542 -6.69 -10.56 6.62
CA VAL A 542 -6.05 -9.25 6.46
C VAL A 542 -6.57 -8.23 7.48
N LYS A 543 -5.64 -7.64 8.25
CA LYS A 543 -5.92 -6.67 9.32
C LYS A 543 -4.91 -5.51 9.34
N GLN A 544 -5.37 -4.35 9.83
CA GLN A 544 -4.53 -3.17 10.12
C GLN A 544 -3.63 -2.76 8.93
N LEU A 545 -2.31 -2.72 9.12
CA LEU A 545 -1.33 -2.30 8.11
C LEU A 545 -1.39 -3.15 6.83
N GLN A 546 -1.91 -4.37 6.89
CA GLN A 546 -2.08 -5.20 5.69
C GLN A 546 -3.13 -4.63 4.72
N PHE A 547 -3.99 -3.68 5.13
CA PHE A 547 -4.83 -2.92 4.20
C PHE A 547 -4.03 -1.97 3.31
N GLU A 548 -2.84 -1.55 3.74
CA GLU A 548 -1.89 -0.78 2.93
C GLU A 548 -1.07 -1.71 2.02
N THR A 549 -0.55 -2.81 2.58
CA THR A 549 0.49 -3.63 1.93
C THR A 549 -0.02 -4.87 1.21
N VAL A 550 -1.22 -5.38 1.49
CA VAL A 550 -1.72 -6.67 0.94
C VAL A 550 -3.07 -6.53 0.26
N ALA A 551 -4.00 -5.73 0.80
CA ALA A 551 -5.38 -5.63 0.31
C ALA A 551 -5.51 -5.22 -1.16
N HIS A 552 -4.48 -4.57 -1.72
CA HIS A 552 -4.44 -4.22 -3.14
C HIS A 552 -4.52 -5.43 -4.08
N ASN A 553 -4.20 -6.63 -3.59
CA ASN A 553 -4.33 -7.86 -4.36
C ASN A 553 -5.78 -8.23 -4.69
N LEU A 554 -6.71 -7.91 -3.79
CA LEU A 554 -8.14 -8.11 -4.00
C LEU A 554 -8.84 -6.85 -4.50
N PHE A 555 -8.56 -5.70 -3.87
CA PHE A 555 -9.39 -4.51 -4.00
C PHE A 555 -9.19 -3.73 -5.31
N THR A 556 -8.08 -3.95 -6.02
CA THR A 556 -7.81 -3.25 -7.28
C THR A 556 -8.87 -3.62 -8.32
N ARG A 557 -9.62 -2.63 -8.81
CA ARG A 557 -10.73 -2.78 -9.78
C ARG A 557 -11.91 -3.65 -9.29
N LEU A 558 -11.98 -3.98 -8.00
CA LEU A 558 -13.04 -4.84 -7.45
C LEU A 558 -14.44 -4.26 -7.70
N SER A 559 -14.60 -2.93 -7.70
CA SER A 559 -15.88 -2.27 -8.01
C SER A 559 -16.40 -2.52 -9.42
N THR A 560 -15.56 -3.04 -10.31
CA THR A 560 -15.89 -3.33 -11.72
C THR A 560 -15.73 -4.82 -12.05
N ILE A 561 -15.48 -5.66 -11.07
CA ILE A 561 -15.43 -7.13 -11.23
C ILE A 561 -16.56 -7.76 -10.44
N HIS A 562 -16.70 -7.39 -9.16
CA HIS A 562 -17.72 -7.93 -8.26
C HIS A 562 -18.08 -6.87 -7.18
N PRO A 563 -18.80 -5.79 -7.54
CA PRO A 563 -19.20 -4.74 -6.59
C PRO A 563 -20.29 -5.17 -5.59
N GLN A 564 -21.10 -6.16 -5.94
CA GLN A 564 -22.20 -6.68 -5.12
C GLN A 564 -21.71 -7.57 -3.98
N SER A 565 -22.60 -7.84 -3.01
CA SER A 565 -22.32 -8.81 -1.95
C SER A 565 -22.36 -10.24 -2.51
N ALA A 566 -21.35 -11.03 -2.21
CA ALA A 566 -21.36 -12.49 -2.40
C ALA A 566 -22.23 -13.16 -1.31
N PRO A 567 -22.63 -14.43 -1.48
CA PRO A 567 -23.29 -15.18 -0.42
C PRO A 567 -22.45 -15.24 0.86
N PRO A 568 -23.10 -15.39 2.04
CA PRO A 568 -22.39 -15.55 3.30
C PRO A 568 -21.42 -16.74 3.25
N ILE A 569 -20.18 -16.47 3.64
CA ILE A 569 -19.12 -17.50 3.73
C ILE A 569 -19.08 -18.01 5.17
N GLU A 570 -19.05 -19.32 5.35
CA GLU A 570 -18.96 -19.94 6.67
C GLU A 570 -17.68 -19.49 7.41
N GLY A 571 -17.82 -19.05 8.66
CA GLY A 571 -16.70 -18.59 9.49
C GLY A 571 -16.14 -17.20 9.15
N ALA A 572 -16.65 -16.53 8.11
CA ALA A 572 -16.16 -15.21 7.68
C ALA A 572 -16.98 -14.05 8.27
N GLU A 573 -16.37 -12.86 8.37
CA GLU A 573 -17.07 -11.65 8.80
C GLU A 573 -17.86 -11.04 7.62
N TYR A 574 -18.86 -10.17 7.90
CA TYR A 574 -19.64 -9.49 6.85
C TYR A 574 -18.77 -8.73 5.83
N LYS A 575 -17.62 -8.18 6.28
CA LYS A 575 -16.66 -7.49 5.41
C LYS A 575 -16.00 -8.41 4.38
N ASP A 576 -16.03 -9.73 4.58
CA ASP A 576 -15.27 -10.68 3.78
C ASP A 576 -16.03 -11.11 2.52
N PHE A 577 -17.36 -11.05 2.54
CA PHE A 577 -18.22 -11.29 1.36
C PHE A 577 -18.95 -10.04 0.87
N ASN A 578 -18.89 -8.92 1.59
CA ASN A 578 -19.45 -7.64 1.15
C ASN A 578 -18.34 -6.63 0.79
N PRO A 579 -18.08 -6.37 -0.50
CA PRO A 579 -17.03 -5.45 -0.95
C PRO A 579 -17.14 -4.05 -0.35
N GLN A 580 -18.34 -3.46 -0.30
CA GLN A 580 -18.53 -2.11 0.27
C GLN A 580 -18.07 -2.04 1.73
N SER A 581 -18.47 -3.02 2.55
CA SER A 581 -18.03 -3.17 3.93
C SER A 581 -16.52 -3.41 4.05
N ALA A 582 -15.93 -4.19 3.14
CA ALA A 582 -14.48 -4.43 3.06
C ALA A 582 -13.69 -3.12 2.90
N PHE A 583 -14.07 -2.28 1.93
CA PHE A 583 -13.44 -0.97 1.73
C PHE A 583 -13.65 -0.03 2.92
N VAL A 584 -14.84 -0.03 3.53
CA VAL A 584 -15.10 0.75 4.74
C VAL A 584 -14.18 0.34 5.87
N LYS A 585 -13.95 -0.96 6.08
CA LYS A 585 -13.02 -1.46 7.10
C LYS A 585 -11.59 -0.99 6.83
N ALA A 586 -11.14 -1.04 5.58
CA ALA A 586 -9.82 -0.56 5.19
C ALA A 586 -9.67 0.96 5.40
N LEU A 587 -10.68 1.76 5.04
CA LEU A 587 -10.67 3.21 5.25
C LEU A 587 -10.71 3.59 6.74
N ASN A 588 -11.41 2.80 7.56
CA ASN A 588 -11.40 2.97 9.01
C ASN A 588 -10.01 2.74 9.61
N PHE A 589 -9.21 1.83 9.06
CA PHE A 589 -7.81 1.65 9.49
C PHE A 589 -7.02 2.95 9.35
N TYR A 590 -7.08 3.66 8.22
CA TYR A 590 -6.35 4.92 8.04
C TYR A 590 -6.78 5.99 9.06
N ARG A 591 -8.08 6.10 9.33
CA ARG A 591 -8.60 7.03 10.36
C ARG A 591 -8.07 6.66 11.76
N THR A 592 -8.11 5.37 12.11
CA THR A 592 -7.59 4.91 13.40
C THR A 592 -6.07 5.07 13.50
N ALA A 593 -5.34 4.84 12.41
CA ALA A 593 -3.89 5.03 12.33
C ALA A 593 -3.52 6.51 12.53
N GLU A 594 -4.24 7.45 11.91
CA GLU A 594 -4.02 8.88 12.10
C GLU A 594 -4.17 9.29 13.58
N ILE A 595 -5.24 8.86 14.25
CA ILE A 595 -5.46 9.16 15.69
C ILE A 595 -4.40 8.48 16.56
N THR A 596 -4.09 7.21 16.28
CA THR A 596 -3.18 6.41 17.11
C THR A 596 -1.73 6.90 16.99
N THR A 597 -1.29 7.30 15.79
CA THR A 597 0.06 7.82 15.56
C THR A 597 0.28 9.20 16.21
N VAL A 598 -0.74 10.08 16.24
CA VAL A 598 -0.69 11.34 17.01
C VAL A 598 -0.61 11.08 18.51
N ARG A 599 -1.41 10.15 19.04
CA ARG A 599 -1.30 9.80 20.47
C ARG A 599 0.07 9.18 20.81
N ASN A 600 0.58 8.30 19.95
CA ASN A 600 1.84 7.59 20.18
C ASN A 600 3.04 8.54 20.13
N ARG A 601 3.08 9.52 19.21
CA ARG A 601 4.17 10.53 19.20
C ARG A 601 4.18 11.37 20.47
N SER A 602 3.02 11.81 20.95
CA SER A 602 2.93 12.72 22.10
C SER A 602 3.31 12.00 23.40
N ASN A 603 2.89 10.74 23.54
CA ASN A 603 3.36 9.86 24.62
C ASN A 603 4.86 9.54 24.49
N GLY A 604 5.32 9.18 23.29
CA GLY A 604 6.72 8.85 23.02
C GLY A 604 7.66 10.00 23.37
N LEU A 605 7.24 11.25 23.13
CA LEU A 605 8.01 12.43 23.48
C LEU A 605 8.13 12.60 25.00
N GLY A 606 7.06 12.28 25.74
CA GLY A 606 7.06 12.22 27.19
C GLY A 606 8.02 11.18 27.76
N TYR A 607 8.19 10.05 27.05
CA TYR A 607 9.12 8.97 27.42
C TYR A 607 10.57 9.19 26.91
N GLY A 608 10.81 10.21 26.07
CA GLY A 608 12.13 10.47 25.49
C GLY A 608 12.52 9.52 24.35
N SER A 609 11.56 8.93 23.63
CA SER A 609 11.82 7.97 22.55
C SER A 609 11.86 8.66 21.17
N TYR A 610 12.90 9.47 20.94
CA TYR A 610 12.97 10.41 19.82
C TYR A 610 13.00 9.73 18.43
N VAL A 611 13.75 8.63 18.29
CA VAL A 611 13.89 7.93 17.00
C VAL A 611 12.57 7.27 16.59
N ASN A 612 11.87 6.66 17.54
CA ASN A 612 10.56 6.05 17.27
C ASN A 612 9.51 7.09 16.91
N ILE A 613 9.59 8.30 17.48
CA ILE A 613 8.71 9.42 17.12
C ILE A 613 8.95 9.84 15.67
N GLU A 614 10.21 10.00 15.25
CA GLU A 614 10.55 10.30 13.86
C GLU A 614 9.95 9.25 12.91
N GLY A 615 10.15 7.96 13.20
CA GLY A 615 9.54 6.87 12.42
C GLY A 615 8.01 6.89 12.42
N THR A 616 7.38 7.30 13.53
CA THR A 616 5.92 7.45 13.63
C THR A 616 5.40 8.63 12.81
N ILE A 617 6.15 9.74 12.75
CA ILE A 617 5.83 10.90 11.91
C ILE A 617 5.91 10.51 10.43
N ASP A 618 6.99 9.82 10.03
CA ASP A 618 7.15 9.33 8.66
C ASP A 618 6.02 8.35 8.28
N LEU A 619 5.71 7.38 9.13
CA LEU A 619 4.61 6.45 8.91
C LEU A 619 3.27 7.17 8.74
N GLN A 620 2.97 8.16 9.58
CA GLN A 620 1.74 8.94 9.45
C GLN A 620 1.70 9.69 8.12
N LYS A 621 2.79 10.33 7.71
CA LYS A 621 2.88 11.06 6.43
C LYS A 621 2.65 10.12 5.25
N ARG A 622 3.31 8.95 5.24
CA ARG A 622 3.15 7.92 4.20
C ARG A 622 1.72 7.39 4.13
N LEU A 623 1.07 7.10 5.26
CA LEU A 623 -0.32 6.65 5.29
C LEU A 623 -1.33 7.75 4.92
N LYS A 624 -1.05 9.00 5.29
CA LYS A 624 -1.93 10.15 5.01
C LYS A 624 -2.08 10.38 3.51
N HIS A 625 -0.96 10.32 2.78
CA HIS A 625 -0.86 10.52 1.34
C HIS A 625 -0.82 9.22 0.52
N SER A 626 -1.16 8.08 1.14
CA SER A 626 -1.14 6.78 0.50
C SER A 626 -2.06 6.72 -0.72
N ILE A 627 -1.56 6.12 -1.81
CA ILE A 627 -2.38 5.81 -2.98
C ILE A 627 -3.50 4.83 -2.66
N CYS A 628 -3.25 3.81 -1.84
CA CYS A 628 -4.25 2.83 -1.43
C CYS A 628 -5.43 3.54 -0.75
N ARG A 629 -5.17 4.48 0.16
CA ARG A 629 -6.21 5.29 0.81
C ARG A 629 -7.13 5.99 -0.19
N ARG A 630 -6.57 6.59 -1.24
CA ARG A 630 -7.34 7.30 -2.28
C ARG A 630 -8.08 6.33 -3.20
N LEU A 631 -7.44 5.24 -3.61
CA LEU A 631 -8.07 4.18 -4.41
C LEU A 631 -9.28 3.60 -3.67
N TRP A 632 -9.16 3.28 -2.38
CA TRP A 632 -10.27 2.73 -1.58
C TRP A 632 -11.45 3.68 -1.45
N ALA A 633 -11.19 4.97 -1.28
CA ALA A 633 -12.24 5.99 -1.24
C ALA A 633 -12.97 6.11 -2.59
N LEU A 634 -12.25 6.07 -3.70
CA LEU A 634 -12.82 6.15 -5.05
C LEU A 634 -13.60 4.88 -5.42
N GLU A 635 -13.04 3.70 -5.13
CA GLU A 635 -13.64 2.39 -5.40
C GLU A 635 -14.92 2.16 -4.58
N VAL A 636 -14.94 2.49 -3.28
CA VAL A 636 -16.15 2.29 -2.45
C VAL A 636 -17.29 3.22 -2.89
N ARG A 637 -16.96 4.43 -3.32
CA ARG A 637 -17.92 5.37 -3.91
C ARG A 637 -18.39 4.88 -5.28
N ARG A 638 -17.54 4.16 -6.03
CA ARG A 638 -17.91 3.48 -7.29
C ARG A 638 -18.90 2.36 -7.07
N ILE A 639 -18.66 1.53 -6.07
CA ILE A 639 -19.62 0.50 -5.65
C ILE A 639 -20.96 1.14 -5.28
N GLN A 640 -20.93 2.20 -4.46
CA GLN A 640 -22.16 2.88 -4.04
C GLN A 640 -23.00 3.38 -5.23
N ARG A 641 -22.38 3.98 -6.25
CA ARG A 641 -23.10 4.49 -7.42
C ARG A 641 -23.55 3.39 -8.38
N LEU A 642 -22.82 2.29 -8.50
CA LEU A 642 -23.18 1.18 -9.38
C LEU A 642 -24.31 0.32 -8.80
N VAL A 643 -24.13 -0.21 -7.59
CA VAL A 643 -25.02 -1.22 -6.98
C VAL A 643 -25.80 -0.72 -5.76
N GLY A 644 -25.55 0.51 -5.29
CA GLY A 644 -26.26 1.10 -4.14
C GLY A 644 -25.59 0.82 -2.79
N GLY A 645 -26.39 0.76 -1.73
CA GLY A 645 -25.92 0.60 -0.35
C GLY A 645 -25.76 1.91 0.41
N ASP A 646 -24.98 1.88 1.50
CA ASP A 646 -24.88 3.00 2.44
C ASP A 646 -24.23 4.24 1.80
N PRO A 647 -24.63 5.46 2.21
CA PRO A 647 -23.97 6.68 1.76
C PRO A 647 -22.48 6.76 2.11
N MET A 648 -21.63 6.98 1.10
CA MET A 648 -20.17 7.09 1.23
C MET A 648 -19.66 8.56 1.17
N SER A 649 -20.50 9.52 1.58
CA SER A 649 -20.15 10.95 1.60
C SER A 649 -19.00 11.27 2.57
N ARG A 650 -18.84 10.49 3.65
CA ARG A 650 -17.75 10.64 4.61
C ARG A 650 -16.34 10.48 4.03
N TYR A 651 -16.22 9.93 2.81
CA TYR A 651 -14.94 9.72 2.13
C TYR A 651 -14.73 10.68 0.95
N GLU A 652 -15.61 11.66 0.78
CA GLU A 652 -15.56 12.64 -0.32
C GLU A 652 -14.28 13.48 -0.30
N ASP A 653 -13.86 13.94 0.89
CA ASP A 653 -12.63 14.73 1.02
C ASP A 653 -11.38 13.92 0.66
N VAL A 654 -11.36 12.63 1.03
CA VAL A 654 -10.27 11.71 0.68
C VAL A 654 -10.24 11.44 -0.83
N ALA A 655 -11.40 11.29 -1.45
CA ALA A 655 -11.51 11.08 -2.90
C ALA A 655 -11.14 12.34 -3.71
N ARG A 656 -11.42 13.53 -3.18
CA ARG A 656 -11.11 14.83 -3.82
C ARG A 656 -9.69 15.31 -3.57
N ASP A 657 -8.98 14.75 -2.60
CA ASP A 657 -7.61 15.12 -2.27
C ASP A 657 -6.70 15.08 -3.52
N SER A 658 -6.00 16.19 -3.73
CA SER A 658 -5.09 16.41 -4.86
C SER A 658 -3.64 16.55 -4.44
N SER A 659 -3.34 16.39 -3.15
CA SER A 659 -1.96 16.38 -2.67
C SER A 659 -1.15 15.24 -3.30
N PRO A 660 0.19 15.31 -3.33
CA PRO A 660 1.02 14.26 -3.90
C PRO A 660 0.70 12.87 -3.34
N LEU A 661 0.89 11.84 -4.16
CA LEU A 661 0.67 10.44 -3.81
C LEU A 661 1.97 9.80 -3.30
N VAL A 662 1.83 8.89 -2.35
CA VAL A 662 2.89 7.95 -1.96
C VAL A 662 2.40 6.54 -2.27
N ASP A 663 3.15 5.80 -3.09
CA ASP A 663 2.86 4.41 -3.43
C ASP A 663 3.81 3.47 -2.70
N GLN A 664 3.26 2.63 -1.83
CA GLN A 664 4.00 1.66 -1.02
C GLN A 664 3.55 0.22 -1.28
N ARG A 665 2.80 0.00 -2.36
CA ARG A 665 2.38 -1.36 -2.72
C ARG A 665 3.62 -2.16 -3.09
N VAL A 666 3.83 -3.27 -2.40
CA VAL A 666 4.88 -4.24 -2.69
C VAL A 666 4.21 -5.56 -3.06
N PHE A 667 4.78 -6.25 -4.04
CA PHE A 667 4.25 -7.49 -4.61
C PHE A 667 5.17 -8.69 -4.34
N ASP A 668 6.11 -8.54 -3.42
CA ASP A 668 7.09 -9.54 -2.98
C ASP A 668 6.46 -10.70 -2.18
N ALA A 669 5.21 -10.52 -1.73
CA ALA A 669 4.42 -11.59 -1.15
C ALA A 669 4.14 -12.72 -2.14
N PHE A 670 4.23 -12.50 -3.46
CA PHE A 670 4.21 -13.58 -4.45
C PHE A 670 5.60 -14.18 -4.61
N MET A 671 5.65 -15.51 -4.59
CA MET A 671 6.88 -16.23 -4.84
C MET A 671 7.40 -15.97 -6.25
N ASN A 672 8.64 -15.49 -6.34
CA ASN A 672 9.28 -15.18 -7.62
C ASN A 672 10.43 -16.14 -7.91
N TYR A 673 10.16 -17.12 -8.77
CA TYR A 673 11.13 -18.09 -9.28
C TYR A 673 11.72 -17.70 -10.64
N GLU A 674 11.39 -16.50 -11.12
CA GLU A 674 11.77 -16.08 -12.46
C GLU A 674 13.24 -15.69 -12.56
N ALA A 675 13.81 -15.89 -13.75
CA ALA A 675 15.14 -15.38 -14.06
C ALA A 675 15.18 -13.85 -13.91
N PRO A 676 16.30 -13.26 -13.44
CA PRO A 676 16.39 -11.81 -13.32
C PRO A 676 16.05 -11.08 -14.62
N GLY A 677 15.27 -10.00 -14.50
CA GLY A 677 14.80 -9.21 -15.63
C GLY A 677 13.56 -9.75 -16.34
N GLN A 678 13.07 -10.94 -16.00
CA GLN A 678 11.82 -11.48 -16.54
C GLN A 678 10.59 -10.98 -15.78
N PRO A 679 9.41 -10.88 -16.44
CA PRO A 679 8.16 -10.54 -15.75
C PRO A 679 7.83 -11.57 -14.67
N THR A 680 7.47 -11.06 -13.49
CA THR A 680 7.12 -11.87 -12.31
C THR A 680 5.76 -12.57 -12.48
N LEU A 681 5.49 -13.59 -11.64
CA LEU A 681 4.18 -14.22 -11.60
C LEU A 681 3.06 -13.20 -11.34
N GLU A 682 3.27 -12.28 -10.38
CA GLU A 682 2.28 -11.26 -10.05
C GLU A 682 1.92 -10.41 -11.28
N GLU A 683 2.89 -9.99 -12.07
CA GLU A 683 2.64 -9.21 -13.28
C GLU A 683 1.80 -9.97 -14.31
N ARG A 684 1.98 -11.30 -14.41
CA ARG A 684 1.21 -12.16 -15.33
C ARG A 684 -0.23 -12.37 -14.87
N VAL A 685 -0.47 -12.45 -13.56
CA VAL A 685 -1.82 -12.61 -12.98
C VAL A 685 -2.48 -11.28 -12.57
N ARG A 686 -1.79 -10.14 -12.73
CA ARG A 686 -2.30 -8.80 -12.45
C ARG A 686 -3.53 -8.49 -13.32
N LEU A 687 -4.46 -7.73 -12.75
CA LEU A 687 -5.66 -7.24 -13.43
C LEU A 687 -5.32 -6.01 -14.27
N GLY A 688 -4.76 -6.19 -15.47
CA GLY A 688 -4.39 -5.08 -16.35
C GLY A 688 -3.27 -4.18 -15.80
N PRO A 689 -3.09 -2.99 -16.37
CA PRO A 689 -2.02 -2.07 -15.98
C PRO A 689 -2.19 -1.58 -14.53
N LEU A 690 -1.09 -1.32 -13.81
CA LEU A 690 -1.14 -0.95 -12.39
C LEU A 690 -1.67 0.48 -12.22
N PRO A 691 -2.81 0.72 -11.53
CA PRO A 691 -3.32 2.07 -11.31
C PRO A 691 -2.33 2.93 -10.53
N ARG A 692 -1.92 4.08 -11.06
CA ARG A 692 -1.09 5.08 -10.36
C ARG A 692 -1.76 6.46 -10.40
N GLU A 693 -0.98 7.53 -10.55
CA GLU A 693 -1.45 8.91 -10.40
C GLU A 693 -2.46 9.32 -11.48
N GLN A 694 -2.27 8.93 -12.74
CA GLN A 694 -3.19 9.28 -13.82
C GLN A 694 -4.54 8.60 -13.64
N TRP A 695 -4.54 7.32 -13.22
CA TRP A 695 -5.78 6.63 -12.88
C TRP A 695 -6.53 7.34 -11.74
N VAL A 696 -5.83 7.76 -10.68
CA VAL A 696 -6.44 8.49 -9.54
C VAL A 696 -7.04 9.82 -9.98
N LYS A 697 -6.33 10.60 -10.82
CA LYS A 697 -6.83 11.86 -11.38
C LYS A 697 -8.10 11.65 -12.19
N SER A 698 -8.10 10.65 -13.05
CA SER A 698 -9.23 10.24 -13.89
C SER A 698 -10.44 9.79 -13.06
N ALA A 699 -10.24 8.89 -12.10
CA ALA A 699 -11.31 8.41 -11.22
C ALA A 699 -11.87 9.53 -10.33
N ARG A 700 -11.04 10.48 -9.89
CA ARG A 700 -11.48 11.67 -9.14
C ARG A 700 -12.39 12.57 -9.98
N MET A 701 -12.08 12.79 -11.26
CA MET A 701 -12.94 13.56 -12.17
C MET A 701 -14.32 12.89 -12.29
N VAL A 702 -14.35 11.57 -12.48
CA VAL A 702 -15.61 10.81 -12.55
C VAL A 702 -16.39 10.91 -11.23
N ASP A 703 -15.72 10.82 -10.07
CA ASP A 703 -16.37 10.99 -8.77
C ASP A 703 -16.95 12.42 -8.58
N GLN A 704 -16.23 13.44 -9.02
CA GLN A 704 -16.69 14.84 -9.01
C GLN A 704 -17.93 15.03 -9.89
N LEU A 705 -17.95 14.45 -11.09
CA LEU A 705 -19.12 14.42 -11.96
C LEU A 705 -20.34 13.86 -11.22
N PHE A 706 -20.23 12.69 -10.60
CA PHE A 706 -21.35 12.09 -9.88
C PHE A 706 -21.77 12.89 -8.63
N GLY A 707 -20.83 13.50 -7.93
CA GLY A 707 -21.12 14.44 -6.84
C GLY A 707 -22.00 15.60 -7.33
N MET A 708 -21.61 16.24 -8.42
CA MET A 708 -22.36 17.35 -9.03
C MET A 708 -23.74 16.95 -9.53
N LEU A 709 -23.85 15.81 -10.22
CA LEU A 709 -25.12 15.29 -10.70
C LEU A 709 -26.07 15.03 -9.54
N LYS A 710 -25.57 14.43 -8.45
CA LYS A 710 -26.35 14.16 -7.25
C LYS A 710 -26.81 15.45 -6.55
N ASP A 711 -25.93 16.43 -6.39
CA ASP A 711 -26.27 17.71 -5.77
C ASP A 711 -27.29 18.49 -6.61
N SER A 712 -27.16 18.45 -7.94
CA SER A 712 -28.13 19.04 -8.88
C SER A 712 -29.50 18.37 -8.79
N ILE A 713 -29.55 17.04 -8.64
CA ILE A 713 -30.81 16.30 -8.42
C ILE A 713 -31.43 16.67 -7.08
N LEU A 714 -30.63 16.91 -6.04
CA LEU A 714 -31.06 17.32 -4.70
C LEU A 714 -31.29 18.83 -4.54
N GLN A 715 -31.09 19.64 -5.59
CA GLN A 715 -31.21 21.10 -5.58
C GLN A 715 -30.33 21.78 -4.51
N LYS A 716 -29.16 21.21 -4.21
CA LYS A 716 -28.20 21.86 -3.31
C LYS A 716 -27.45 22.96 -4.06
N PRO A 717 -27.21 24.13 -3.44
CA PRO A 717 -26.40 25.18 -4.07
C PRO A 717 -24.97 24.68 -4.26
N MET A 718 -24.35 25.05 -5.39
CA MET A 718 -22.92 24.78 -5.62
C MET A 718 -22.08 25.55 -4.60
N SER A 719 -21.32 24.84 -3.77
CA SER A 719 -20.42 25.45 -2.80
C SER A 719 -19.17 26.05 -3.46
N ALA A 720 -18.67 25.45 -4.53
CA ALA A 720 -17.54 25.92 -5.33
C ALA A 720 -17.63 25.40 -6.77
N GLU A 721 -17.18 26.18 -7.75
CA GLU A 721 -17.11 25.76 -9.15
C GLU A 721 -15.86 24.88 -9.36
N PRO A 722 -16.01 23.59 -9.71
CA PRO A 722 -14.85 22.74 -9.97
C PRO A 722 -14.19 23.14 -11.28
N GLN A 723 -12.86 23.15 -11.29
CA GLN A 723 -12.08 23.40 -12.50
C GLN A 723 -12.22 22.21 -13.46
N LEU A 724 -12.43 22.49 -14.74
CA LEU A 724 -12.47 21.48 -15.78
C LEU A 724 -11.03 21.01 -16.06
N PRO A 725 -10.70 19.73 -15.83
CA PRO A 725 -9.35 19.22 -16.10
C PRO A 725 -9.11 19.11 -17.61
N ASP A 726 -7.87 19.31 -18.03
CA ASP A 726 -7.47 19.07 -19.42
C ASP A 726 -7.46 17.55 -19.72
N LEU A 727 -7.84 17.19 -20.95
CA LEU A 727 -7.82 15.79 -21.36
C LEU A 727 -6.40 15.23 -21.41
N GLY A 728 -5.40 16.05 -21.74
CA GLY A 728 -3.99 15.65 -21.73
C GLY A 728 -3.48 15.29 -20.33
N ASP A 729 -4.00 15.94 -19.30
CA ASP A 729 -3.67 15.64 -17.90
C ASP A 729 -4.29 14.32 -17.40
N LEU A 730 -5.43 13.93 -17.97
CA LEU A 730 -6.16 12.71 -17.60
C LEU A 730 -5.73 11.49 -18.43
N VAL A 731 -5.55 11.69 -19.73
CA VAL A 731 -5.23 10.66 -20.73
C VAL A 731 -3.98 11.08 -21.51
N GLY A 732 -2.88 11.29 -20.79
CA GLY A 732 -1.58 11.60 -21.39
C GLY A 732 -0.91 10.39 -22.04
N SER A 733 0.35 10.55 -22.44
CA SER A 733 1.15 9.49 -23.10
C SER A 733 1.26 8.19 -22.28
N ASN A 734 1.18 8.29 -20.95
CA ASN A 734 1.36 7.16 -20.03
C ASN A 734 0.03 6.46 -19.67
N ALA A 735 -1.12 6.89 -20.21
CA ALA A 735 -2.42 6.40 -19.77
C ALA A 735 -2.56 4.88 -19.93
N THR A 736 -2.03 4.30 -21.01
CA THR A 736 -2.06 2.85 -21.27
C THR A 736 -1.19 2.03 -20.30
N SER A 737 -0.25 2.67 -19.60
CA SER A 737 0.58 2.02 -18.57
C SER A 737 -0.09 1.93 -17.20
N GLU A 738 -1.18 2.69 -16.98
CA GLU A 738 -1.91 2.73 -15.71
C GLU A 738 -3.38 2.31 -15.84
N MET A 739 -3.95 2.46 -17.03
CA MET A 739 -5.37 2.33 -17.32
C MET A 739 -5.64 1.32 -18.43
N THR A 740 -6.77 0.62 -18.33
CA THR A 740 -7.28 -0.24 -19.39
C THR A 740 -7.91 0.58 -20.52
N GLU A 741 -8.09 -0.02 -21.70
CA GLU A 741 -8.78 0.65 -22.81
C GLU A 741 -10.22 1.10 -22.45
N PRO A 742 -11.06 0.28 -21.77
CA PRO A 742 -12.37 0.73 -21.29
C PRO A 742 -12.29 1.90 -20.30
N GLU A 743 -11.27 1.95 -19.44
CA GLU A 743 -11.08 3.07 -18.51
C GLU A 743 -10.74 4.36 -19.28
N ILE A 744 -9.85 4.29 -20.28
CA ILE A 744 -9.47 5.43 -21.12
C ILE A 744 -10.67 5.95 -21.91
N GLU A 745 -11.45 5.04 -22.51
CA GLU A 745 -12.68 5.38 -23.22
C GLU A 745 -13.69 6.03 -22.27
N GLY A 746 -13.90 5.42 -21.10
CA GLY A 746 -14.80 5.93 -20.06
C GLY A 746 -14.41 7.32 -19.57
N VAL A 747 -13.13 7.63 -19.43
CA VAL A 747 -12.68 8.98 -19.05
C VAL A 747 -13.07 10.03 -20.08
N LYS A 748 -12.87 9.75 -21.37
CA LYS A 748 -13.22 10.68 -22.45
C LYS A 748 -14.72 11.01 -22.45
N VAL A 749 -15.55 9.98 -22.34
CA VAL A 749 -17.01 10.14 -22.30
C VAL A 749 -17.45 10.86 -21.02
N ASN A 750 -16.92 10.49 -19.85
CA ASN A 750 -17.27 11.13 -18.60
C ASN A 750 -16.79 12.59 -18.52
N LEU A 751 -15.67 12.96 -19.17
CA LEU A 751 -15.24 14.35 -19.27
C LEU A 751 -16.23 15.19 -20.10
N ASN A 752 -16.74 14.63 -21.20
CA ASN A 752 -17.81 15.26 -21.97
C ASN A 752 -19.07 15.44 -21.14
N LEU A 753 -19.49 14.41 -20.40
CA LEU A 753 -20.64 14.48 -19.49
C LEU A 753 -20.39 15.49 -18.34
N PHE A 754 -19.16 15.61 -17.84
CA PHE A 754 -18.78 16.58 -16.82
C PHE A 754 -18.89 18.03 -17.31
N THR A 755 -18.46 18.27 -18.55
CA THR A 755 -18.65 19.56 -19.23
C THR A 755 -20.12 19.93 -19.34
N VAL A 756 -20.98 18.97 -19.73
CA VAL A 756 -22.44 19.16 -19.82
C VAL A 756 -23.05 19.41 -18.43
N ALA A 757 -22.62 18.67 -17.40
CA ALA A 757 -23.10 18.83 -16.04
C ALA A 757 -22.78 20.23 -15.49
N LEU A 758 -21.55 20.73 -15.69
CA LEU A 758 -21.14 22.08 -15.31
C LEU A 758 -22.02 23.17 -15.92
N PHE A 759 -22.31 23.05 -17.22
CA PHE A 759 -23.21 23.97 -17.90
C PHE A 759 -24.63 23.95 -17.31
N LEU A 760 -25.18 22.75 -17.05
CA LEU A 760 -26.49 22.58 -16.42
C LEU A 760 -26.55 23.15 -14.99
N SER A 761 -25.44 23.16 -14.27
CA SER A 761 -25.34 23.77 -12.95
C SER A 761 -25.24 25.31 -12.98
N GLY A 762 -25.19 25.93 -14.16
CA GLY A 762 -25.18 27.38 -14.34
C GLY A 762 -23.79 28.03 -14.38
N SER A 763 -22.74 27.22 -14.60
CA SER A 763 -21.38 27.73 -14.82
C SER A 763 -21.30 28.64 -16.05
N LYS A 764 -20.48 29.70 -15.96
CA LYS A 764 -20.18 30.61 -17.07
C LYS A 764 -18.89 30.23 -17.82
N SER A 765 -18.13 29.25 -17.32
CA SER A 765 -16.85 28.85 -17.91
C SER A 765 -17.01 27.93 -19.13
N VAL A 766 -18.22 27.38 -19.33
CA VAL A 766 -18.54 26.47 -20.44
C VAL A 766 -19.52 27.15 -21.41
N LEU A 767 -19.17 27.18 -22.69
CA LEU A 767 -20.00 27.76 -23.75
C LEU A 767 -21.00 26.73 -24.32
N LEU A 768 -22.15 27.19 -24.82
CA LEU A 768 -23.18 26.32 -25.41
C LEU A 768 -22.64 25.50 -26.61
N GLU A 769 -21.77 26.08 -27.43
CA GLU A 769 -21.13 25.40 -28.57
C GLU A 769 -20.28 24.20 -28.11
N GLN A 770 -19.53 24.36 -27.02
CA GLN A 770 -18.73 23.29 -26.43
C GLN A 770 -19.64 22.15 -25.93
N VAL A 771 -20.75 22.49 -25.27
CA VAL A 771 -21.75 21.53 -24.79
C VAL A 771 -22.37 20.74 -25.94
N GLN A 772 -22.69 21.39 -27.06
CA GLN A 772 -23.22 20.73 -28.25
C GLN A 772 -22.21 19.76 -28.87
N SER A 773 -20.93 20.13 -28.92
CA SER A 773 -19.85 19.24 -29.35
C SER A 773 -19.73 18.03 -28.42
N CYS A 774 -19.73 18.24 -27.10
CA CYS A 774 -19.67 17.16 -26.11
C CYS A 774 -20.87 16.21 -26.23
N LEU A 775 -22.10 16.73 -26.37
CA LEU A 775 -23.29 15.90 -26.57
C LEU A 775 -23.25 15.10 -27.87
N SER A 776 -22.69 15.68 -28.94
CA SER A 776 -22.53 14.98 -30.22
C SER A 776 -21.55 13.81 -30.09
N GLN A 777 -20.40 14.03 -29.43
CA GLN A 777 -19.42 12.97 -29.14
C GLN A 777 -19.98 11.87 -28.23
N VAL A 778 -20.79 12.23 -27.22
CA VAL A 778 -21.50 11.24 -26.39
C VAL A 778 -22.51 10.45 -27.23
N GLY A 779 -23.22 11.11 -28.16
CA GLY A 779 -24.12 10.45 -29.09
C GLY A 779 -23.40 9.45 -30.00
N GLU A 780 -22.28 9.85 -30.61
CA GLU A 780 -21.43 8.96 -31.43
C GLU A 780 -20.93 7.75 -30.63
N TRP A 781 -20.54 7.98 -29.37
CA TRP A 781 -20.16 6.90 -28.47
C TRP A 781 -21.31 5.94 -28.18
N LEU A 782 -22.52 6.44 -27.89
CA LEU A 782 -23.70 5.61 -27.66
C LEU A 782 -24.09 4.80 -28.90
N ASP A 783 -24.02 5.40 -30.09
CA ASP A 783 -24.28 4.71 -31.35
C ASP A 783 -23.25 3.60 -31.61
N GLY A 784 -21.98 3.87 -31.27
CA GLY A 784 -20.91 2.87 -31.26
C GLY A 784 -21.23 1.69 -30.34
N LYS A 785 -21.55 1.97 -29.07
CA LYS A 785 -21.90 0.92 -28.07
C LYS A 785 -23.18 0.17 -28.41
N SER A 786 -24.16 0.83 -29.01
CA SER A 786 -25.39 0.17 -29.46
C SER A 786 -25.08 -0.89 -30.53
N LYS A 787 -24.16 -0.59 -31.46
CA LYS A 787 -23.71 -1.56 -32.47
C LYS A 787 -22.82 -2.65 -31.86
N GLU A 788 -21.96 -2.28 -30.91
CA GLU A 788 -21.04 -3.21 -30.24
C GLU A 788 -21.77 -4.29 -29.44
N TYR A 789 -22.85 -3.92 -28.75
CA TYR A 789 -23.66 -4.79 -27.89
C TYR A 789 -24.93 -5.33 -28.56
N ALA A 790 -25.19 -5.00 -29.83
CA ALA A 790 -26.29 -5.60 -30.57
C ALA A 790 -26.11 -7.12 -30.71
N MET A 791 -27.15 -7.89 -30.39
CA MET A 791 -27.19 -9.33 -30.65
C MET A 791 -27.24 -9.61 -32.15
N ARG A 792 -26.63 -10.73 -32.57
CA ARG A 792 -26.70 -11.23 -33.96
C ARG A 792 -27.29 -12.64 -33.94
N ASP A 793 -28.40 -12.85 -34.64
CA ASP A 793 -29.02 -14.18 -34.88
C ASP A 793 -29.13 -15.06 -33.61
N ASP A 794 -29.69 -14.50 -32.52
CA ASP A 794 -29.83 -15.15 -31.19
C ASP A 794 -28.49 -15.51 -30.49
N GLN A 795 -27.36 -14.96 -30.97
CA GLN A 795 -26.05 -15.10 -30.36
C GLN A 795 -25.60 -13.82 -29.64
N ILE A 796 -24.81 -14.03 -28.57
CA ILE A 796 -24.18 -12.98 -27.76
C ILE A 796 -23.38 -12.03 -28.66
N SER A 797 -23.40 -10.74 -28.32
CA SER A 797 -22.74 -9.67 -29.06
C SER A 797 -21.21 -9.85 -29.19
N PRO A 798 -20.59 -9.35 -30.27
CA PRO A 798 -19.14 -9.44 -30.49
C PRO A 798 -18.31 -8.85 -29.33
N ALA A 799 -18.78 -7.78 -28.68
CA ALA A 799 -18.10 -7.16 -27.53
C ALA A 799 -17.84 -8.14 -26.38
N ILE A 800 -18.86 -8.96 -26.08
CA ILE A 800 -18.79 -9.93 -24.98
C ILE A 800 -18.04 -11.17 -25.43
N LEU A 801 -18.23 -11.62 -26.68
CA LEU A 801 -17.46 -12.72 -27.25
C LEU A 801 -15.95 -12.46 -27.22
N ASN A 802 -15.51 -11.24 -27.54
CA ASN A 802 -14.08 -10.90 -27.56
C ASN A 802 -13.41 -10.96 -26.17
N THR A 803 -14.19 -10.91 -25.10
CA THR A 803 -13.68 -10.90 -23.73
C THR A 803 -14.07 -12.16 -22.94
N ALA A 804 -14.93 -13.02 -23.48
CA ALA A 804 -15.42 -14.23 -22.81
C ALA A 804 -14.38 -15.36 -22.78
N ILE A 805 -14.62 -16.33 -21.89
CA ILE A 805 -13.90 -17.60 -21.77
C ILE A 805 -14.61 -18.65 -22.64
N PHE A 806 -13.86 -19.41 -23.42
CA PHE A 806 -14.35 -20.43 -24.35
C PHE A 806 -13.76 -21.78 -23.98
N LEU A 807 -14.61 -22.79 -23.71
CA LEU A 807 -14.15 -24.16 -23.44
C LEU A 807 -13.94 -24.98 -24.72
N LYS A 808 -14.71 -24.67 -25.77
CA LYS A 808 -14.65 -25.29 -27.11
C LYS A 808 -14.58 -24.17 -28.15
N SER A 809 -14.03 -24.47 -29.33
CA SER A 809 -13.69 -23.50 -30.39
C SER A 809 -14.85 -22.62 -30.88
N GLU A 810 -16.11 -23.01 -30.65
CA GLU A 810 -17.27 -22.34 -31.25
C GLU A 810 -18.26 -21.72 -30.26
N THR A 811 -18.16 -21.96 -28.94
CA THR A 811 -19.15 -21.48 -27.96
C THR A 811 -18.55 -20.76 -26.76
N SER A 812 -18.90 -19.47 -26.61
CA SER A 812 -18.53 -18.68 -25.43
C SER A 812 -19.26 -19.21 -24.20
N PHE A 813 -18.51 -19.51 -23.15
CA PHE A 813 -19.01 -20.19 -21.97
C PHE A 813 -19.23 -19.25 -20.79
N ALA A 814 -18.20 -18.50 -20.40
CA ALA A 814 -18.21 -17.73 -19.16
C ALA A 814 -17.61 -16.32 -19.33
N PRO A 815 -17.97 -15.34 -18.49
CA PRO A 815 -17.35 -14.02 -18.50
C PRO A 815 -15.92 -14.06 -17.94
N SER A 816 -15.00 -13.27 -18.49
CA SER A 816 -13.72 -12.99 -17.84
C SER A 816 -13.78 -11.70 -17.02
N TRP A 817 -12.69 -11.39 -16.30
CA TRP A 817 -12.55 -10.08 -15.63
C TRP A 817 -12.67 -8.91 -16.60
N LYS A 818 -12.18 -9.05 -17.84
CA LYS A 818 -12.28 -7.99 -18.86
C LYS A 818 -13.72 -7.77 -19.28
N SER A 819 -14.51 -8.84 -19.37
CA SER A 819 -15.94 -8.77 -19.66
C SER A 819 -16.66 -7.94 -18.59
N PHE A 820 -16.48 -8.30 -17.31
CA PHE A 820 -17.09 -7.55 -16.21
C PHE A 820 -16.60 -6.10 -16.18
N HIS A 821 -15.28 -5.90 -16.24
CA HIS A 821 -14.68 -4.57 -16.15
C HIS A 821 -15.18 -3.62 -17.24
N SER A 822 -15.25 -4.10 -18.49
CA SER A 822 -15.76 -3.32 -19.61
C SER A 822 -17.24 -2.98 -19.44
N LEU A 823 -18.07 -3.97 -19.07
CA LEU A 823 -19.50 -3.78 -18.88
C LEU A 823 -19.81 -2.80 -17.74
N PHE A 824 -19.18 -2.95 -16.57
CA PHE A 824 -19.38 -2.01 -15.46
C PHE A 824 -18.91 -0.59 -15.78
N THR A 825 -17.82 -0.43 -16.53
CA THR A 825 -17.32 0.90 -16.92
C THR A 825 -18.25 1.60 -17.92
N VAL A 826 -18.84 0.85 -18.86
CA VAL A 826 -19.89 1.36 -19.76
C VAL A 826 -21.14 1.72 -18.96
N LEU A 827 -21.61 0.83 -18.08
CA LEU A 827 -22.78 1.06 -17.24
C LEU A 827 -22.63 2.28 -16.32
N GLU A 828 -21.43 2.53 -15.78
CA GLU A 828 -21.11 3.76 -15.03
C GLU A 828 -21.38 5.01 -15.89
N SER A 829 -20.87 5.03 -17.12
CA SER A 829 -21.02 6.17 -18.03
C SER A 829 -22.47 6.36 -18.50
N LEU A 830 -23.19 5.26 -18.77
CA LEU A 830 -24.63 5.29 -19.07
C LEU A 830 -25.45 5.87 -17.91
N LYS A 831 -25.08 5.56 -16.66
CA LYS A 831 -25.74 6.11 -15.48
C LYS A 831 -25.56 7.63 -15.37
N ALA A 832 -24.37 8.14 -15.66
CA ALA A 832 -24.13 9.58 -15.73
C ALA A 832 -24.97 10.25 -16.84
N ALA A 833 -25.06 9.64 -18.03
CA ALA A 833 -25.89 10.13 -19.14
C ALA A 833 -27.41 10.14 -18.79
N SER A 834 -27.88 9.11 -18.07
CA SER A 834 -29.25 9.04 -17.54
C SER A 834 -29.55 10.18 -16.56
N PHE A 835 -28.64 10.48 -15.64
CA PHE A 835 -28.78 11.59 -14.70
C PHE A 835 -28.82 12.95 -15.41
N ILE A 836 -27.96 13.17 -16.41
CA ILE A 836 -27.99 14.39 -17.23
C ILE A 836 -29.35 14.54 -17.92
N SER A 837 -29.85 13.46 -18.53
CA SER A 837 -31.17 13.46 -19.18
C SER A 837 -32.31 13.79 -18.20
N THR A 838 -32.22 13.25 -16.98
CA THR A 838 -33.19 13.49 -15.90
C THR A 838 -33.14 14.95 -15.40
N ILE A 839 -31.95 15.52 -15.24
CA ILE A 839 -31.78 16.92 -14.82
C ILE A 839 -32.29 17.87 -15.90
N ALA A 840 -31.96 17.61 -17.17
CA ALA A 840 -32.32 18.46 -18.30
C ALA A 840 -33.85 18.47 -18.61
N THR A 841 -34.56 17.39 -18.33
CA THR A 841 -36.02 17.27 -18.56
C THR A 841 -36.88 17.79 -17.41
N ARG A 842 -36.29 18.11 -16.25
CA ARG A 842 -37.03 18.53 -15.05
C ARG A 842 -37.63 19.93 -15.22
N LYS A 843 -38.97 20.04 -15.07
CA LYS A 843 -39.69 21.32 -15.11
C LYS A 843 -39.43 22.15 -13.84
N GLY A 844 -39.05 23.42 -14.00
CA GLY A 844 -39.01 24.40 -12.90
C GLY A 844 -37.64 24.77 -12.32
N SER A 845 -36.53 24.29 -12.87
CA SER A 845 -35.19 24.76 -12.47
C SER A 845 -34.86 26.10 -13.14
N LYS A 846 -34.15 27.00 -12.43
CA LYS A 846 -33.53 28.21 -13.02
C LYS A 846 -32.31 27.88 -13.91
N ALA A 847 -32.14 26.61 -14.31
CA ALA A 847 -30.98 26.10 -15.01
C ALA A 847 -31.04 26.39 -16.51
N THR A 848 -29.87 26.54 -17.13
CA THR A 848 -29.69 26.73 -18.57
C THR A 848 -30.28 25.55 -19.34
N LYS A 849 -31.11 25.79 -20.37
CA LYS A 849 -31.82 24.74 -21.09
C LYS A 849 -30.98 24.15 -22.22
N LEU A 850 -30.90 22.81 -22.28
CA LEU A 850 -30.36 22.07 -23.42
C LEU A 850 -31.42 21.90 -24.53
N PRO A 851 -31.01 21.69 -25.79
CA PRO A 851 -31.93 21.37 -26.89
C PRO A 851 -32.74 20.10 -26.59
N LYS A 852 -34.08 20.19 -26.65
CA LYS A 852 -34.98 19.11 -26.26
C LYS A 852 -34.75 17.82 -27.08
N ASP A 853 -34.58 17.96 -28.39
CA ASP A 853 -34.37 16.81 -29.29
C ASP A 853 -33.08 16.03 -28.98
N GLN A 854 -32.01 16.73 -28.57
CA GLN A 854 -30.75 16.08 -28.20
C GLN A 854 -30.85 15.33 -26.88
N VAL A 855 -31.58 15.88 -25.90
CA VAL A 855 -31.81 15.25 -24.60
C VAL A 855 -32.70 14.01 -24.75
N GLU A 856 -33.73 14.06 -25.60
CA GLU A 856 -34.59 12.90 -25.87
C GLU A 856 -33.82 11.78 -26.57
N ARG A 857 -33.00 12.10 -27.59
CA ARG A 857 -32.12 11.12 -28.23
C ARG A 857 -31.10 10.51 -27.26
N LEU A 858 -30.46 11.34 -26.43
CA LEU A 858 -29.52 10.86 -25.41
C LEU A 858 -30.19 9.86 -24.47
N ALA A 859 -31.40 10.16 -23.99
CA ALA A 859 -32.15 9.29 -23.11
C ALA A 859 -32.57 7.98 -23.78
N GLU A 860 -33.00 8.02 -25.04
CA GLU A 860 -33.39 6.85 -25.82
C GLU A 860 -32.19 5.93 -26.10
N SER A 861 -31.11 6.46 -26.68
CA SER A 861 -29.89 5.69 -26.97
C SER A 861 -29.27 5.10 -25.69
N THR A 862 -29.27 5.86 -24.57
CA THR A 862 -28.79 5.35 -23.27
C THR A 862 -29.59 4.13 -22.81
N ARG A 863 -30.93 4.18 -22.90
CA ARG A 863 -31.79 3.05 -22.53
C ARG A 863 -31.62 1.87 -23.48
N GLN A 864 -31.45 2.11 -24.78
CA GLN A 864 -31.24 1.07 -25.77
C GLN A 864 -29.96 0.28 -25.47
N VAL A 865 -28.83 0.96 -25.27
CA VAL A 865 -27.55 0.31 -24.93
C VAL A 865 -27.66 -0.48 -23.63
N HIS A 866 -28.30 0.11 -22.59
CA HIS A 866 -28.51 -0.59 -21.32
C HIS A 866 -29.34 -1.86 -21.47
N GLN A 867 -30.40 -1.82 -22.26
CA GLN A 867 -31.24 -2.99 -22.52
C GLN A 867 -30.48 -4.06 -23.30
N SER A 868 -29.71 -3.69 -24.34
CA SER A 868 -28.88 -4.63 -25.09
C SER A 868 -27.85 -5.32 -24.19
N ILE A 869 -27.18 -4.58 -23.30
CA ILE A 869 -26.26 -5.17 -22.31
C ILE A 869 -26.99 -6.19 -21.42
N ARG A 870 -28.19 -5.87 -20.92
CA ARG A 870 -28.98 -6.77 -20.07
C ARG A 870 -29.42 -8.04 -20.79
N GLU A 871 -29.80 -7.94 -22.06
CA GLU A 871 -30.15 -9.09 -22.89
C GLU A 871 -28.95 -10.04 -23.05
N ASN A 872 -27.77 -9.48 -23.34
CA ASN A 872 -26.55 -10.28 -23.44
C ASN A 872 -26.19 -10.99 -22.13
N ILE A 873 -26.33 -10.29 -20.99
CA ILE A 873 -26.07 -10.89 -19.67
C ILE A 873 -27.00 -12.06 -19.40
N ARG A 874 -28.30 -11.93 -19.74
CA ARG A 874 -29.28 -13.02 -19.59
C ARG A 874 -28.94 -14.21 -20.49
N ALA A 875 -28.57 -13.95 -21.75
CA ALA A 875 -28.14 -15.01 -22.67
C ALA A 875 -26.90 -15.75 -22.18
N LEU A 876 -25.90 -15.03 -21.66
CA LEU A 876 -24.69 -15.65 -21.10
C LEU A 876 -25.00 -16.46 -19.84
N LYS A 877 -25.89 -15.97 -18.97
CA LYS A 877 -26.32 -16.72 -17.78
C LYS A 877 -26.97 -18.06 -18.15
N LEU A 878 -27.83 -18.08 -19.18
CA LEU A 878 -28.46 -19.32 -19.65
C LEU A 878 -27.43 -20.35 -20.14
N ARG A 879 -26.36 -19.90 -20.81
CA ARG A 879 -25.27 -20.77 -21.30
C ARG A 879 -24.46 -21.40 -20.18
N ILE A 880 -24.22 -20.67 -19.09
CA ILE A 880 -23.50 -21.22 -17.92
C ILE A 880 -24.30 -22.37 -17.32
N SER A 881 -25.61 -22.22 -17.20
CA SER A 881 -26.48 -23.24 -16.61
C SER A 881 -26.85 -24.39 -17.57
N GLU A 882 -26.25 -24.50 -18.77
CA GLU A 882 -26.53 -25.58 -19.72
C GLU A 882 -26.08 -26.96 -19.20
N PRO A 883 -26.86 -28.04 -19.42
CA PRO A 883 -26.47 -29.40 -19.04
C PRO A 883 -25.17 -29.83 -19.73
N GLY A 884 -24.24 -30.43 -18.98
CA GLY A 884 -22.96 -30.94 -19.49
C GLY A 884 -21.78 -29.95 -19.45
N MET A 885 -22.02 -28.70 -19.04
CA MET A 885 -20.95 -27.71 -18.90
C MET A 885 -20.00 -28.02 -17.74
N LEU A 886 -20.53 -28.51 -16.61
CA LEU A 886 -19.72 -28.98 -15.49
C LEU A 886 -18.77 -30.10 -15.93
N GLY A 887 -19.29 -31.08 -16.68
CA GLY A 887 -18.50 -32.18 -17.25
C GLY A 887 -17.40 -31.69 -18.21
N SER A 888 -17.72 -30.70 -19.04
CA SER A 888 -16.73 -30.09 -19.95
C SER A 888 -15.62 -29.35 -19.21
N LEU A 889 -15.92 -28.74 -18.06
CA LEU A 889 -14.92 -28.10 -17.19
C LEU A 889 -14.03 -29.13 -16.48
N THR A 890 -14.62 -30.19 -15.93
CA THR A 890 -13.84 -31.26 -15.30
C THR A 890 -12.93 -31.95 -16.31
N ASP A 891 -13.43 -32.21 -17.52
CA ASP A 891 -12.63 -32.76 -18.62
C ASP A 891 -11.50 -31.80 -19.04
N LEU A 892 -11.76 -30.49 -19.09
CA LEU A 892 -10.73 -29.48 -19.36
C LEU A 892 -9.62 -29.54 -18.29
N VAL A 893 -9.96 -29.64 -17.01
CA VAL A 893 -8.97 -29.69 -15.93
C VAL A 893 -8.09 -30.93 -16.07
N MET A 894 -8.69 -32.08 -16.38
CA MET A 894 -8.03 -33.39 -16.37
C MET A 894 -7.29 -33.73 -17.67
N GLY A 895 -7.84 -33.38 -18.84
CA GLY A 895 -7.42 -33.95 -20.12
C GLY A 895 -6.55 -33.04 -21.00
N GLY A 896 -6.86 -31.74 -21.09
CA GLY A 896 -6.31 -30.94 -22.19
C GLY A 896 -7.38 -30.16 -22.95
N THR A 897 -6.95 -29.23 -23.81
CA THR A 897 -7.76 -28.83 -24.97
C THR A 897 -7.68 -29.87 -26.10
N ASP A 898 -6.67 -30.74 -26.07
CA ASP A 898 -6.38 -31.72 -27.09
C ASP A 898 -6.97 -33.08 -26.69
N ALA A 899 -8.25 -33.29 -27.00
CA ALA A 899 -8.90 -34.59 -26.90
C ALA A 899 -8.40 -35.51 -28.04
N GLY A 900 -7.18 -36.04 -27.91
CA GLY A 900 -6.68 -37.17 -28.69
C GLY A 900 -6.66 -38.44 -27.83
N ASP A 901 -6.92 -39.60 -28.45
CA ASP A 901 -7.14 -40.94 -27.84
C ASP A 901 -5.99 -41.52 -26.99
N SER A 902 -4.92 -40.76 -26.75
CA SER A 902 -3.85 -41.08 -25.80
C SER A 902 -3.59 -39.86 -24.93
N GLY A 903 -4.05 -39.88 -23.68
CA GLY A 903 -3.90 -38.76 -22.75
C GLY A 903 -2.45 -38.28 -22.64
N SER A 904 -2.25 -36.97 -22.63
CA SER A 904 -0.94 -36.37 -22.38
C SER A 904 -0.38 -36.90 -21.05
N GLN A 905 0.95 -37.05 -20.95
CA GLN A 905 1.62 -37.46 -19.70
C GLN A 905 1.19 -36.59 -18.51
N LEU A 906 0.92 -35.30 -18.76
CA LEU A 906 0.39 -34.37 -17.78
C LEU A 906 -1.02 -34.75 -17.32
N GLY A 907 -1.94 -35.11 -18.21
CA GLY A 907 -3.31 -35.51 -17.84
C GLY A 907 -3.35 -36.74 -16.94
N LEU A 908 -2.50 -37.73 -17.20
CA LEU A 908 -2.35 -38.90 -16.33
C LEU A 908 -1.82 -38.54 -14.93
N GLU A 909 -0.87 -37.61 -14.86
CA GLU A 909 -0.30 -37.15 -13.59
C GLU A 909 -1.28 -36.26 -12.81
N LEU A 910 -2.09 -35.44 -13.49
CA LEU A 910 -3.18 -34.70 -12.88
C LEU A 910 -4.22 -35.64 -12.29
N GLY A 911 -4.62 -36.70 -13.01
CA GLY A 911 -5.57 -37.69 -12.49
C GLY A 911 -5.10 -38.49 -11.29
N LYS A 912 -3.78 -38.59 -11.06
CA LYS A 912 -3.22 -39.18 -9.83
C LYS A 912 -3.14 -38.20 -8.67
N THR A 913 -3.13 -36.89 -8.96
CA THR A 913 -2.89 -35.84 -7.96
C THR A 913 -4.17 -35.18 -7.49
N LEU A 914 -5.07 -34.92 -8.43
CA LEU A 914 -6.35 -34.30 -8.20
C LEU A 914 -7.40 -35.38 -7.92
N ASP A 915 -8.16 -35.18 -6.86
CA ASP A 915 -9.32 -36.03 -6.58
C ASP A 915 -10.50 -35.57 -7.44
N MET A 916 -11.17 -36.49 -8.15
CA MET A 916 -12.22 -36.13 -9.10
C MET A 916 -13.39 -35.42 -8.40
N SER A 917 -13.76 -35.86 -7.19
CA SER A 917 -14.87 -35.24 -6.45
C SER A 917 -14.53 -33.79 -6.04
N ALA A 918 -13.27 -33.53 -5.66
CA ALA A 918 -12.78 -32.19 -5.39
C ALA A 918 -12.75 -31.31 -6.65
N VAL A 919 -12.40 -31.87 -7.82
CA VAL A 919 -12.40 -31.13 -9.09
C VAL A 919 -13.83 -30.78 -9.52
N GLU A 920 -14.78 -31.69 -9.39
CA GLU A 920 -16.21 -31.43 -9.64
C GLU A 920 -16.75 -30.32 -8.74
N MET A 921 -16.43 -30.36 -7.44
CA MET A 921 -16.82 -29.32 -6.49
C MET A 921 -16.23 -27.96 -6.86
N PHE A 922 -14.92 -27.91 -7.16
CA PHE A 922 -14.25 -26.69 -7.61
C PHE A 922 -14.90 -26.10 -8.88
N CYS A 923 -15.18 -26.94 -9.88
CA CYS A 923 -15.80 -26.48 -11.12
C CYS A 923 -17.23 -25.98 -10.88
N GLY A 924 -17.99 -26.61 -9.99
CA GLY A 924 -19.32 -26.16 -9.57
C GLY A 924 -19.27 -24.79 -8.88
N GLU A 925 -18.39 -24.63 -7.89
CA GLU A 925 -18.17 -23.35 -7.20
C GLU A 925 -17.74 -22.23 -8.17
N LEU A 926 -16.92 -22.55 -9.19
CA LEU A 926 -16.51 -21.60 -10.22
C LEU A 926 -17.71 -21.12 -11.06
N MET A 927 -18.59 -22.04 -11.45
CA MET A 927 -19.81 -21.71 -12.19
C MET A 927 -20.76 -20.82 -11.38
N GLU A 928 -20.97 -21.15 -10.10
CA GLU A 928 -21.78 -20.33 -9.18
C GLU A 928 -21.23 -18.91 -9.06
N SER A 929 -19.90 -18.77 -8.95
CA SER A 929 -19.25 -17.46 -8.87
C SER A 929 -19.49 -16.58 -10.10
N TRP A 930 -19.48 -17.18 -11.30
CA TRP A 930 -19.82 -16.45 -12.53
C TRP A 930 -21.29 -16.02 -12.56
N GLU A 931 -22.20 -16.90 -12.14
CA GLU A 931 -23.63 -16.56 -12.07
C GLU A 931 -23.90 -15.39 -11.12
N GLU A 932 -23.24 -15.37 -9.96
CA GLU A 932 -23.30 -14.29 -8.99
C GLU A 932 -22.74 -12.98 -9.56
N GLY A 933 -21.63 -13.04 -10.30
CA GLY A 933 -21.06 -11.92 -11.04
C GLY A 933 -22.06 -11.29 -12.02
N LEU A 934 -22.70 -12.13 -12.84
CA LEU A 934 -23.71 -11.72 -13.83
C LEU A 934 -24.98 -11.18 -13.16
N ALA A 935 -25.40 -11.77 -12.05
CA ALA A 935 -26.51 -11.25 -11.25
C ALA A 935 -26.20 -9.83 -10.75
N GLY A 936 -24.96 -9.56 -10.33
CA GLY A 936 -24.48 -8.23 -9.97
C GLY A 936 -24.67 -7.17 -11.05
N LEU A 937 -24.28 -7.47 -12.30
CA LEU A 937 -24.50 -6.56 -13.43
C LEU A 937 -25.99 -6.23 -13.63
N LEU A 938 -26.88 -7.20 -13.42
CA LEU A 938 -28.33 -6.98 -13.53
C LEU A 938 -28.91 -6.06 -12.45
N THR A 939 -28.20 -5.83 -11.34
CA THR A 939 -28.62 -4.89 -10.28
C THR A 939 -28.39 -3.42 -10.65
N VAL A 940 -27.54 -3.12 -11.65
CA VAL A 940 -27.22 -1.74 -12.02
C VAL A 940 -28.41 -1.07 -12.72
N THR A 941 -28.97 -0.07 -12.05
CA THR A 941 -30.07 0.77 -12.54
C THR A 941 -29.58 2.13 -13.05
N LEU A 942 -30.29 2.66 -14.06
CA LEU A 942 -30.07 3.99 -14.65
C LEU A 942 -30.91 5.09 -13.98
#